data_AF-A0A1U7DTK3-F1
#
_entry.id   AF-A0A1U7DTK3-F1
#
_cell.length_a   1.000
_cell.length_b   1.000
_cell.length_c   1.000
_cell.angle_alpha   90.00
_cell.angle_beta   90.00
_cell.angle_gamma   90.00
#
_symmetry.space_group_name_H-M   'P 1'
#
loop_
_entity.id
_entity.type
_entity.pdbx_description
1 polymer ?
#
loop_
_entity_poly.entity_id
_entity_poly.type
_entity_poly.pdbx_seq_one_letter_code
_entity_poly.pdbx_strand_id
1 'polypeptide(L)'
;MNAQIFTQDFESSSSILDYINDKPNDGELSDISNSSLVTASITNGALRFTKTGRYPSYFYRTPGLPLVPEPTFMQMQFDFEVTNNDPTDDLDASLKRREIPFYFGPNFDASGTALANVHSRFGLGISTTEGNFYLKILDNGSTKSEDFSGNQTITFIVNNSGSMQTYLAPDGSSESIGDDTWEIWVGTTKVFNDVASKNPDLGLGSFKFQYNSFLPMATMDFDNFEFKDFLSNPVSGGPQSLVHPHIWVSDSDKQDILDNIAQYDWASSMFNQLVNRQATLKSIHSSNPSFIISRIPDIPGDRTVHRGRLNTAAESSFLYYLTGDEQYAQLSADILYQYVKMLSVQDVSFEFYSSSNFNHLIPPRELFTRVAMTYDFVQPFLKKGSTTVYDIDSDTRVPFDFDMSQEAFEVMADNVIDLGGNNSNHPVLELPGALYSVMCMEYDAVRDSYFDKLLNGAANSKQPGINWMLDRFSEEDRLWPESTGYAKFTHALFLQMMNIVDMYKPELNIIDNNKDLLESIFIYENFLYPNGLTMAYGDIGRSFVDHAKIFITVLKIADRKGYTDIRERAISTLKRIYDREGGYNPVIETDNLEWQNPLQLLWGVNLDPEISDAGEPRYGTVKATHAGVVMQRNYSGVDDVENGLMYYTGGGTYVHAHATGLDMELYGAGYVIGPDFGGASNGYGTDLHEQYAVSYAAHNTIIVNGTSGRGPKTNGNVTWQNIVDPIVLEASEPAVYAEPIADNFSFSTQFLDDNQNNLDQQRTNSIIRTSPTTGYYVDIFRSISNTTNNYHDYLFHGLGDVMQMKTGDNLLPLTNTPNRYQNDVGDDRKQPGWRWYSDAKTSALTADAVSARFDLQFDNKYLHVNVPGGVNKEYTSALAPPTQEVSNGYDNKDTQMFIMRKYGEAWDEPFVAIYEPSGNSQSTISSTEYIYNQGKVVGVKVVSNLNGQEIIDYVLSNDDDNVTINLTDLDINFTGRFAVVRTQVKTGTTDVSLYLGKGQELTFIDQTITGDTDGKAYLEYSLDYQLSNNQVDFNDENIAVYPNPTSGAFNVNVPSSYTSLGFEVYNVQGQLVKSGKKRVENGKVNLNLFDSPNGIFFLKLDLNKPVYAKIIKN
;
A
#
# COMPACT_ATOMS: atom_id res chain seq x y z
N MET A 1 17.83 -28.47 9.88
CA MET A 1 17.82 -29.86 9.35
C MET A 1 19.26 -30.28 9.10
N ASN A 2 19.82 -31.19 9.89
CA ASN A 2 21.09 -31.86 9.54
C ASN A 2 21.08 -33.28 10.16
N ALA A 3 19.93 -33.94 9.98
CA ALA A 3 19.77 -35.37 10.09
C ALA A 3 19.95 -36.05 8.73
N GLN A 4 19.92 -35.31 7.61
CA GLN A 4 19.82 -35.87 6.26
C GLN A 4 21.18 -36.34 5.71
N ILE A 5 21.32 -37.65 5.46
CA ILE A 5 22.49 -38.32 4.87
C ILE A 5 22.41 -38.42 3.33
N PHE A 6 21.19 -38.59 2.80
CA PHE A 6 20.93 -38.65 1.36
C PHE A 6 19.47 -38.34 1.02
N THR A 7 19.20 -37.47 0.06
CA THR A 7 17.85 -37.20 -0.47
C THR A 7 17.87 -37.20 -2.00
N GLN A 8 16.89 -37.81 -2.66
CA GLN A 8 16.82 -37.79 -4.12
C GLN A 8 15.40 -38.07 -4.64
N ASP A 9 14.89 -37.16 -5.47
CA ASP A 9 13.54 -37.18 -6.08
C ASP A 9 13.58 -37.31 -7.63
N PHE A 10 14.77 -37.40 -8.22
CA PHE A 10 15.08 -37.48 -9.65
C PHE A 10 14.28 -36.53 -10.58
N GLU A 11 13.82 -35.38 -10.09
CA GLU A 11 13.04 -34.40 -10.89
C GLU A 11 13.92 -33.42 -11.68
N SER A 12 15.15 -33.19 -11.22
CA SER A 12 16.05 -32.16 -11.77
C SER A 12 16.64 -32.47 -13.15
N SER A 13 16.65 -33.73 -13.56
CA SER A 13 17.27 -34.22 -14.79
C SER A 13 16.69 -35.56 -15.25
N SER A 14 16.76 -35.82 -16.55
CA SER A 14 16.44 -37.13 -17.14
C SER A 14 17.68 -38.03 -17.33
N SER A 15 18.86 -37.53 -16.96
CA SER A 15 20.16 -38.22 -17.13
C SER A 15 20.61 -38.86 -15.82
N ILE A 16 20.87 -40.17 -15.83
CA ILE A 16 21.44 -40.88 -14.67
C ILE A 16 22.79 -40.30 -14.24
N LEU A 17 23.58 -39.81 -15.20
CA LEU A 17 24.93 -39.30 -14.91
C LEU A 17 24.91 -38.09 -13.96
N ASP A 18 23.77 -37.40 -13.88
CA ASP A 18 23.61 -36.21 -13.04
C ASP A 18 23.29 -36.58 -11.58
N TYR A 19 23.07 -37.87 -11.32
CA TYR A 19 22.72 -38.42 -10.00
C TYR A 19 23.78 -39.36 -9.44
N ILE A 20 24.94 -39.49 -10.10
CA ILE A 20 26.01 -40.38 -9.66
C ILE A 20 27.36 -39.65 -9.57
N ASN A 21 28.13 -39.96 -8.54
CA ASN A 21 29.46 -39.41 -8.32
C ASN A 21 30.30 -40.37 -7.46
N ASP A 22 31.60 -40.53 -7.74
CA ASP A 22 32.48 -41.42 -6.96
C ASP A 22 32.75 -40.89 -5.54
N LYS A 23 32.48 -39.60 -5.30
CA LYS A 23 32.42 -38.94 -3.99
C LYS A 23 31.09 -38.19 -3.86
N PRO A 24 29.99 -38.91 -3.68
CA PRO A 24 28.67 -38.34 -3.83
C PRO A 24 28.34 -37.35 -2.70
N ASN A 25 27.73 -36.22 -3.08
CA ASN A 25 27.08 -35.31 -2.13
C ASN A 25 25.82 -35.96 -1.51
N ASP A 26 24.99 -35.19 -0.79
CA ASP A 26 23.74 -35.67 -0.19
C ASP A 26 22.60 -35.87 -1.20
N GLY A 27 22.75 -35.39 -2.45
CA GLY A 27 21.85 -35.67 -3.56
C GLY A 27 22.26 -36.89 -4.41
N GLU A 28 23.50 -37.34 -4.35
CA GLU A 28 24.05 -38.29 -5.33
C GLU A 28 24.19 -39.73 -4.78
N LEU A 29 23.99 -40.70 -5.67
CA LEU A 29 24.40 -42.10 -5.47
C LEU A 29 25.87 -42.28 -5.86
N SER A 30 26.52 -43.32 -5.36
CA SER A 30 27.91 -43.60 -5.75
C SER A 30 28.00 -44.19 -7.16
N ASP A 31 27.07 -45.07 -7.52
CA ASP A 31 26.99 -45.69 -8.83
C ASP A 31 25.58 -46.27 -9.05
N ILE A 32 25.15 -46.27 -10.31
CA ILE A 32 23.95 -46.94 -10.80
C ILE A 32 24.38 -47.83 -11.96
N SER A 33 24.23 -49.15 -11.81
CA SER A 33 24.60 -50.07 -12.88
C SER A 33 23.65 -49.93 -14.07
N ASN A 34 24.18 -49.92 -15.28
CA ASN A 34 23.36 -49.91 -16.50
C ASN A 34 23.90 -50.92 -17.52
N SER A 35 23.02 -51.74 -18.11
CA SER A 35 23.40 -52.76 -19.09
C SER A 35 22.30 -53.02 -20.13
N SER A 36 22.64 -53.67 -21.23
CA SER A 36 21.66 -54.01 -22.29
C SER A 36 20.53 -54.97 -21.85
N LEU A 37 20.73 -55.75 -20.77
CA LEU A 37 19.76 -56.73 -20.25
C LEU A 37 19.04 -56.27 -18.98
N VAL A 38 19.57 -55.23 -18.32
CA VAL A 38 18.93 -54.50 -17.23
C VAL A 38 19.26 -53.03 -17.42
N THR A 39 18.34 -52.29 -18.01
CA THR A 39 18.53 -50.87 -18.30
C THR A 39 18.09 -50.04 -17.11
N ALA A 40 18.95 -49.13 -16.67
CA ALA A 40 18.58 -48.06 -15.75
C ALA A 40 18.22 -46.80 -16.56
N SER A 41 17.18 -46.08 -16.17
CA SER A 41 16.81 -44.76 -16.72
C SER A 41 16.12 -43.90 -15.67
N ILE A 42 16.11 -42.58 -15.85
CA ILE A 42 15.16 -41.71 -15.14
C ILE A 42 13.90 -41.60 -15.98
N THR A 43 12.73 -41.89 -15.42
CA THR A 43 11.46 -41.88 -16.15
C THR A 43 10.35 -41.40 -15.23
N ASN A 44 9.68 -40.30 -15.61
CA ASN A 44 8.64 -39.65 -14.82
C ASN A 44 9.09 -39.32 -13.38
N GLY A 45 10.28 -38.73 -13.23
CA GLY A 45 10.82 -38.40 -11.91
C GLY A 45 11.34 -39.59 -11.10
N ALA A 46 11.32 -40.83 -11.62
CA ALA A 46 11.77 -42.00 -10.86
C ALA A 46 13.01 -42.67 -11.48
N LEU A 47 13.88 -43.23 -10.63
CA LEU A 47 14.92 -44.16 -11.04
C LEU A 47 14.30 -45.52 -11.39
N ARG A 48 14.26 -45.82 -12.69
CA ARG A 48 13.68 -47.03 -13.26
C ARG A 48 14.74 -48.06 -13.60
N PHE A 49 14.58 -49.28 -13.11
CA PHE A 49 15.26 -50.47 -13.64
C PHE A 49 14.29 -51.31 -14.47
N THR A 50 14.64 -51.63 -15.72
CA THR A 50 13.88 -52.57 -16.56
C THR A 50 14.73 -53.79 -16.88
N LYS A 51 14.35 -54.95 -16.32
CA LYS A 51 15.08 -56.21 -16.49
C LYS A 51 14.47 -57.09 -17.58
N THR A 52 15.18 -57.22 -18.69
CA THR A 52 14.79 -58.03 -19.86
C THR A 52 15.67 -59.26 -20.07
N GLY A 53 16.64 -59.51 -19.17
CA GLY A 53 17.48 -60.71 -19.18
C GLY A 53 18.15 -61.02 -17.85
N ARG A 54 18.86 -62.16 -17.78
CA ARG A 54 19.53 -62.67 -16.57
C ARG A 54 20.89 -61.98 -16.32
N TYR A 55 20.87 -60.70 -15.98
CA TYR A 55 22.06 -59.92 -15.63
C TYR A 55 21.87 -59.23 -14.27
N PRO A 56 22.91 -59.04 -13.44
CA PRO A 56 22.77 -58.34 -12.18
C PRO A 56 22.66 -56.81 -12.41
N SER A 57 21.93 -56.12 -11.54
CA SER A 57 21.98 -54.67 -11.42
C SER A 57 22.03 -54.23 -9.96
N TYR A 58 22.45 -53.00 -9.73
CA TYR A 58 22.56 -52.40 -8.40
C TYR A 58 22.49 -50.88 -8.50
N PHE A 59 22.18 -50.27 -7.37
CA PHE A 59 22.63 -48.93 -7.04
C PHE A 59 23.15 -48.96 -5.60
N TYR A 60 24.11 -48.12 -5.29
CA TYR A 60 24.60 -47.99 -3.92
C TYR A 60 25.05 -46.58 -3.64
N ARG A 61 25.10 -46.28 -2.35
CA ARG A 61 25.71 -45.08 -1.82
C ARG A 61 26.71 -45.47 -0.73
N THR A 62 27.94 -45.05 -0.95
CA THR A 62 28.96 -44.90 0.08
C THR A 62 29.40 -43.45 0.10
N PRO A 63 29.24 -42.74 1.24
CA PRO A 63 29.64 -41.35 1.37
C PRO A 63 31.10 -41.13 0.96
N GLY A 64 31.37 -40.03 0.25
CA GLY A 64 32.73 -39.69 -0.21
C GLY A 64 33.72 -39.42 0.93
N LEU A 65 33.21 -39.07 2.11
CA LEU A 65 33.94 -38.95 3.37
C LEU A 65 33.22 -39.77 4.46
N PRO A 66 33.95 -40.36 5.42
CA PRO A 66 33.31 -41.01 6.57
C PRO A 66 32.38 -40.04 7.29
N LEU A 67 31.18 -40.50 7.63
CA LEU A 67 30.25 -39.75 8.46
C LEU A 67 30.80 -39.69 9.89
N VAL A 68 30.93 -38.49 10.45
CA VAL A 68 31.46 -38.26 11.81
C VAL A 68 30.52 -37.28 12.55
N PRO A 69 29.80 -37.71 13.59
CA PRO A 69 29.76 -39.07 14.13
C PRO A 69 29.16 -40.07 13.12
N GLU A 70 29.50 -41.34 13.28
CA GLU A 70 28.91 -42.41 12.47
C GLU A 70 27.43 -42.60 12.86
N PRO A 71 26.50 -42.75 11.90
CA PRO A 71 25.09 -42.91 12.20
C PRO A 71 24.84 -44.14 13.06
N THR A 72 24.05 -43.96 14.11
CA THR A 72 23.69 -45.04 15.04
C THR A 72 22.19 -45.24 15.18
N PHE A 73 21.35 -44.30 14.74
CA PHE A 73 19.91 -44.49 14.69
C PHE A 73 19.35 -43.82 13.44
N MET A 74 18.96 -44.59 12.43
CA MET A 74 18.67 -44.05 11.10
C MET A 74 17.32 -44.47 10.53
N GLN A 75 16.83 -43.65 9.60
CA GLN A 75 15.71 -43.93 8.70
C GLN A 75 16.19 -43.96 7.26
N MET A 76 15.75 -44.96 6.49
CA MET A 76 15.75 -44.97 5.03
C MET A 76 14.31 -45.05 4.53
N GLN A 77 13.86 -44.03 3.82
CA GLN A 77 12.56 -43.95 3.18
C GLN A 77 12.72 -43.82 1.66
N PHE A 78 11.84 -44.45 0.90
CA PHE A 78 11.73 -44.28 -0.56
C PHE A 78 10.38 -44.79 -1.04
N ASP A 79 9.91 -44.24 -2.14
CA ASP A 79 8.76 -44.75 -2.89
C ASP A 79 9.20 -45.87 -3.83
N PHE A 80 8.37 -46.92 -3.93
CA PHE A 80 8.67 -48.11 -4.70
C PHE A 80 7.44 -48.68 -5.40
N GLU A 81 7.61 -49.00 -6.67
CA GLU A 81 6.62 -49.71 -7.48
C GLU A 81 7.26 -50.85 -8.27
N VAL A 82 6.51 -51.95 -8.43
CA VAL A 82 6.85 -53.04 -9.36
C VAL A 82 5.80 -53.11 -10.45
N THR A 83 6.25 -53.10 -11.71
CA THR A 83 5.40 -53.31 -12.89
C THR A 83 6.01 -54.37 -13.81
N ASN A 84 5.21 -54.94 -14.72
CA ASN A 84 5.65 -55.91 -15.72
C ASN A 84 6.44 -57.12 -15.15
N ASN A 85 6.14 -57.53 -13.91
CA ASN A 85 6.79 -58.72 -13.34
C ASN A 85 6.24 -60.00 -13.96
N ASP A 86 7.12 -60.91 -14.35
CA ASP A 86 6.71 -62.20 -14.90
C ASP A 86 6.31 -63.18 -13.76
N PRO A 87 5.02 -63.51 -13.63
CA PRO A 87 4.55 -64.43 -12.60
C PRO A 87 4.90 -65.88 -12.91
N THR A 88 5.18 -66.19 -14.18
CA THR A 88 5.51 -67.51 -14.71
C THR A 88 7.00 -67.77 -14.85
N ASP A 89 7.85 -66.79 -14.52
CA ASP A 89 9.30 -66.95 -14.59
C ASP A 89 9.75 -68.13 -13.70
N ASP A 90 10.02 -69.25 -14.34
CA ASP A 90 10.31 -70.55 -13.74
C ASP A 90 11.78 -70.55 -13.30
N LEU A 91 11.99 -69.90 -12.14
CA LEU A 91 13.26 -69.93 -11.43
C LEU A 91 13.71 -71.39 -11.28
N ASP A 92 15.00 -71.65 -11.52
CA ASP A 92 15.62 -72.95 -11.25
C ASP A 92 15.06 -73.50 -9.93
N ALA A 93 14.53 -74.72 -9.94
CA ALA A 93 13.84 -75.31 -8.79
C ALA A 93 14.72 -75.33 -7.52
N SER A 94 16.04 -75.18 -7.67
CA SER A 94 17.04 -75.05 -6.58
C SER A 94 17.22 -73.62 -6.02
N LEU A 95 16.70 -72.57 -6.68
CA LEU A 95 16.94 -71.14 -6.38
C LEU A 95 15.67 -70.27 -6.44
N LYS A 96 14.49 -70.80 -6.08
CA LYS A 96 13.17 -70.10 -6.06
C LYS A 96 13.09 -68.88 -5.12
N ARG A 97 14.00 -67.92 -5.25
CA ARG A 97 14.07 -66.66 -4.51
C ARG A 97 13.50 -65.57 -5.39
N ARG A 98 12.61 -64.76 -4.83
CA ARG A 98 12.09 -63.55 -5.49
C ARG A 98 12.46 -62.29 -4.71
N GLU A 99 13.07 -62.45 -3.53
CA GLU A 99 13.59 -61.40 -2.67
C GLU A 99 14.91 -60.79 -3.18
N ILE A 100 14.88 -59.49 -3.43
CA ILE A 100 16.04 -58.68 -3.77
C ILE A 100 16.60 -58.09 -2.49
N PRO A 101 17.87 -58.33 -2.15
CA PRO A 101 18.43 -57.80 -0.92
C PRO A 101 18.68 -56.28 -1.03
N PHE A 102 18.25 -55.57 0.01
CA PHE A 102 18.60 -54.18 0.29
C PHE A 102 19.48 -54.17 1.55
N TYR A 103 20.72 -53.72 1.41
CA TYR A 103 21.77 -53.81 2.42
C TYR A 103 22.04 -52.46 3.06
N PHE A 104 22.34 -52.47 4.35
CA PHE A 104 22.87 -51.35 5.12
C PHE A 104 24.15 -51.79 5.82
N GLY A 105 25.15 -50.92 5.85
CA GLY A 105 26.49 -51.25 6.34
C GLY A 105 27.47 -50.09 6.21
N PRO A 106 28.77 -50.31 6.50
CA PRO A 106 29.75 -49.23 6.53
C PRO A 106 30.16 -48.77 5.13
N ASN A 107 30.26 -49.68 4.15
CA ASN A 107 30.72 -49.38 2.80
C ASN A 107 30.24 -50.45 1.79
N PHE A 108 29.85 -50.02 0.59
CA PHE A 108 29.52 -50.86 -0.55
C PHE A 108 30.21 -50.37 -1.82
N ASP A 109 30.40 -51.29 -2.76
CA ASP A 109 30.96 -50.99 -4.08
C ASP A 109 30.15 -51.68 -5.19
N ALA A 110 30.61 -51.59 -6.44
CA ALA A 110 30.01 -52.24 -7.59
C ALA A 110 30.01 -53.79 -7.54
N SER A 111 30.78 -54.41 -6.64
CA SER A 111 30.94 -55.86 -6.55
C SER A 111 29.84 -56.54 -5.72
N GLY A 112 29.77 -57.87 -5.71
CA GLY A 112 28.75 -58.57 -4.92
C GLY A 112 28.94 -58.40 -3.40
N THR A 113 27.87 -58.11 -2.67
CA THR A 113 27.95 -57.90 -1.21
C THR A 113 28.19 -59.18 -0.41
N ALA A 114 29.31 -59.24 0.33
CA ALA A 114 29.58 -60.29 1.31
C ALA A 114 28.82 -60.05 2.63
N LEU A 115 28.22 -61.09 3.22
CA LEU A 115 27.41 -60.96 4.44
C LEU A 115 28.18 -60.48 5.68
N ALA A 116 29.50 -60.64 5.69
CA ALA A 116 30.35 -60.12 6.77
C ALA A 116 30.41 -58.58 6.80
N ASN A 117 29.99 -57.89 5.72
CA ASN A 117 30.02 -56.44 5.59
C ASN A 117 28.63 -55.80 5.74
N VAL A 118 27.62 -56.57 6.16
CA VAL A 118 26.24 -56.12 6.25
C VAL A 118 25.88 -55.96 7.72
N HIS A 119 25.49 -54.76 8.13
CA HIS A 119 24.92 -54.52 9.45
C HIS A 119 23.48 -55.06 9.51
N SER A 120 22.63 -54.56 8.61
CA SER A 120 21.21 -54.96 8.48
C SER A 120 20.81 -55.10 7.02
N ARG A 121 19.80 -55.93 6.75
CA ARG A 121 19.21 -56.05 5.41
C ARG A 121 17.80 -56.63 5.46
N PHE A 122 17.01 -56.28 4.46
CA PHE A 122 15.73 -56.91 4.18
C PHE A 122 15.64 -57.33 2.71
N GLY A 123 14.65 -58.15 2.40
CA GLY A 123 14.35 -58.62 1.05
C GLY A 123 13.16 -57.89 0.47
N LEU A 124 13.37 -57.14 -0.61
CA LEU A 124 12.34 -56.53 -1.44
C LEU A 124 11.95 -57.51 -2.55
N GLY A 125 10.84 -58.22 -2.39
CA GLY A 125 10.45 -59.36 -3.20
C GLY A 125 9.47 -59.06 -4.32
N ILE A 126 9.69 -59.63 -5.50
CA ILE A 126 8.76 -59.56 -6.63
C ILE A 126 7.68 -60.63 -6.44
N SER A 127 6.40 -60.26 -6.43
CA SER A 127 5.33 -61.25 -6.28
C SER A 127 5.14 -62.11 -7.54
N THR A 128 4.44 -63.24 -7.37
CA THR A 128 3.82 -63.99 -8.48
C THR A 128 2.48 -63.39 -8.91
N THR A 129 2.01 -62.35 -8.25
CA THR A 129 0.89 -61.51 -8.69
C THR A 129 1.46 -60.34 -9.48
N GLU A 130 0.95 -60.11 -10.69
CA GLU A 130 1.38 -59.00 -11.54
C GLU A 130 1.14 -57.65 -10.84
N GLY A 131 2.10 -56.73 -10.92
CA GLY A 131 2.08 -55.41 -10.28
C GLY A 131 2.39 -55.40 -8.78
N ASN A 132 2.67 -56.56 -8.17
CA ASN A 132 2.80 -56.66 -6.71
C ASN A 132 4.23 -56.98 -6.25
N PHE A 133 4.56 -56.52 -5.06
CA PHE A 133 5.80 -56.83 -4.33
C PHE A 133 5.51 -57.26 -2.89
N TYR A 134 6.51 -57.77 -2.18
CA TYR A 134 6.42 -58.13 -0.77
C TYR A 134 7.73 -57.86 -0.05
N LEU A 135 7.71 -57.80 1.29
CA LEU A 135 8.92 -57.72 2.11
C LEU A 135 9.21 -59.06 2.78
N LYS A 136 10.50 -59.35 3.01
CA LYS A 136 10.93 -60.58 3.68
C LYS A 136 12.13 -60.35 4.57
N ILE A 137 12.09 -60.94 5.76
CA ILE A 137 13.26 -61.03 6.64
C ILE A 137 14.26 -62.02 6.02
N LEU A 138 15.50 -61.59 5.80
CA LEU A 138 16.55 -62.42 5.19
C LEU A 138 17.46 -63.11 6.21
N ASP A 139 17.56 -62.56 7.41
CA ASP A 139 18.42 -63.03 8.49
C ASP A 139 17.59 -63.40 9.71
N ASN A 140 17.94 -64.49 10.40
CA ASN A 140 17.33 -64.91 11.67
C ASN A 140 15.80 -65.13 11.66
N GLY A 141 15.18 -65.13 10.49
CA GLY A 141 13.76 -65.42 10.27
C GLY A 141 13.50 -65.56 8.76
N SER A 142 12.44 -66.27 8.39
CA SER A 142 12.00 -66.39 6.98
C SER A 142 10.61 -65.77 6.77
N THR A 143 10.20 -64.88 7.67
CA THR A 143 8.88 -64.24 7.66
C THR A 143 8.72 -63.38 6.41
N LYS A 144 7.62 -63.59 5.70
CA LYS A 144 7.20 -62.85 4.51
C LYS A 144 5.99 -61.99 4.89
N SER A 145 5.94 -60.75 4.44
CA SER A 145 4.75 -59.90 4.53
C SER A 145 3.63 -60.37 3.59
N GLU A 146 2.47 -59.73 3.68
CA GLU A 146 1.47 -59.74 2.60
C GLU A 146 2.04 -59.05 1.33
N ASP A 147 1.33 -59.21 0.21
CA ASP A 147 1.71 -58.55 -1.04
C ASP A 147 1.14 -57.12 -1.07
N PHE A 148 1.95 -56.17 -1.52
CA PHE A 148 1.61 -54.77 -1.76
C PHE A 148 1.56 -54.49 -3.26
N SER A 149 0.76 -53.51 -3.69
CA SER A 149 0.55 -53.16 -5.10
C SER A 149 0.63 -51.66 -5.34
N GLY A 150 1.00 -51.25 -6.56
CA GLY A 150 1.15 -49.85 -6.95
C GLY A 150 2.34 -49.17 -6.26
N ASN A 151 2.44 -47.85 -6.41
CA ASN A 151 3.48 -47.07 -5.75
C ASN A 151 3.22 -46.97 -4.24
N GLN A 152 4.20 -47.39 -3.44
CA GLN A 152 4.13 -47.40 -1.98
C GLN A 152 5.41 -46.81 -1.37
N THR A 153 5.25 -46.00 -0.33
CA THR A 153 6.37 -45.54 0.48
C THR A 153 6.83 -46.64 1.44
N ILE A 154 8.11 -46.99 1.39
CA ILE A 154 8.75 -47.94 2.31
C ILE A 154 9.63 -47.14 3.27
N THR A 155 9.46 -47.35 4.57
CA THR A 155 10.26 -46.69 5.62
C THR A 155 10.95 -47.74 6.49
N PHE A 156 12.26 -47.85 6.37
CA PHE A 156 13.13 -48.73 7.17
C PHE A 156 13.79 -47.93 8.29
N ILE A 157 13.70 -48.42 9.53
CA ILE A 157 14.27 -47.80 10.72
C ILE A 157 15.23 -48.80 11.36
N VAL A 158 16.44 -48.38 11.74
CA VAL A 158 17.41 -49.24 12.44
C VAL A 158 18.10 -48.47 13.56
N ASN A 159 18.24 -49.14 14.70
CA ASN A 159 18.86 -48.59 15.89
C ASN A 159 20.05 -49.47 16.32
N ASN A 160 21.18 -48.81 16.55
CA ASN A 160 22.47 -49.32 16.98
C ASN A 160 23.15 -48.30 17.92
N SER A 161 22.36 -47.54 18.68
CA SER A 161 22.84 -46.43 19.50
C SER A 161 23.38 -46.84 20.87
N GLY A 162 23.36 -48.14 21.22
CA GLY A 162 23.68 -48.64 22.55
C GLY A 162 22.51 -48.58 23.55
N SER A 163 21.33 -48.15 23.11
CA SER A 163 20.12 -48.04 23.94
C SER A 163 18.84 -48.04 23.11
N MET A 164 17.69 -48.31 23.74
CA MET A 164 16.38 -48.15 23.11
C MET A 164 16.15 -46.69 22.70
N GLN A 165 15.60 -46.47 21.50
CA GLN A 165 15.28 -45.14 20.96
C GLN A 165 13.79 -45.00 20.69
N THR A 166 13.33 -43.75 20.58
CA THR A 166 11.95 -43.41 20.20
C THR A 166 11.94 -42.52 18.96
N TYR A 167 10.97 -42.70 18.08
CA TYR A 167 10.78 -41.87 16.89
C TYR A 167 9.29 -41.68 16.56
N LEU A 168 9.00 -40.75 15.66
CA LEU A 168 7.66 -40.54 15.10
C LEU A 168 7.46 -41.51 13.93
N ALA A 169 6.51 -42.42 14.06
CA ALA A 169 6.21 -43.42 13.04
C ALA A 169 5.41 -42.84 11.85
N PRO A 170 5.41 -43.52 10.68
CA PRO A 170 4.64 -43.08 9.50
C PRO A 170 3.14 -42.91 9.72
N ASP A 171 2.56 -43.56 10.74
CA ASP A 171 1.14 -43.40 11.11
C ASP A 171 0.87 -42.22 12.07
N GLY A 172 1.93 -41.47 12.44
CA GLY A 172 1.88 -40.33 13.35
C GLY A 172 1.95 -40.70 14.84
N SER A 173 2.11 -41.99 15.18
CA SER A 173 2.30 -42.43 16.57
C SER A 173 3.76 -42.34 17.00
N SER A 174 4.01 -42.31 18.32
CA SER A 174 5.36 -42.42 18.86
C SER A 174 5.69 -43.90 19.08
N GLU A 175 6.76 -44.36 18.43
CA GLU A 175 7.18 -45.77 18.42
C GLU A 175 8.56 -45.92 19.07
N SER A 176 8.78 -47.07 19.71
CA SER A 176 10.04 -47.40 20.39
C SER A 176 10.71 -48.57 19.69
N ILE A 177 12.03 -48.49 19.52
CA ILE A 177 12.84 -49.52 18.87
C ILE A 177 14.01 -49.91 19.77
N GLY A 178 14.22 -51.21 19.93
CA GLY A 178 15.34 -51.76 20.70
C GLY A 178 16.71 -51.39 20.13
N ASP A 179 17.75 -51.50 20.95
CA ASP A 179 19.12 -51.46 20.45
C ASP A 179 19.43 -52.74 19.66
N ASP A 180 20.34 -52.66 18.68
CA ASP A 180 20.70 -53.74 17.75
C ASP A 180 19.51 -54.32 16.95
N THR A 181 18.42 -53.55 16.75
CA THR A 181 17.24 -53.98 15.99
C THR A 181 16.87 -53.03 14.86
N TRP A 182 16.07 -53.53 13.92
CA TRP A 182 15.47 -52.77 12.85
C TRP A 182 14.00 -53.13 12.66
N GLU A 183 13.23 -52.20 12.11
CA GLU A 183 11.84 -52.37 11.73
C GLU A 183 11.55 -51.72 10.38
N ILE A 184 10.41 -52.07 9.78
CA ILE A 184 10.06 -51.57 8.46
C ILE A 184 8.55 -51.37 8.32
N TRP A 185 8.19 -50.30 7.63
CA TRP A 185 6.82 -49.88 7.35
C TRP A 185 6.59 -49.82 5.84
N VAL A 186 5.34 -50.04 5.43
CA VAL A 186 4.86 -49.76 4.08
C VAL A 186 3.62 -48.88 4.21
N GLY A 187 3.69 -47.66 3.68
CA GLY A 187 2.77 -46.59 4.01
C GLY A 187 2.73 -46.38 5.53
N THR A 188 1.53 -46.48 6.11
CA THR A 188 1.32 -46.37 7.55
C THR A 188 1.28 -47.71 8.29
N THR A 189 1.59 -48.83 7.61
CA THR A 189 1.49 -50.17 8.21
C THR A 189 2.87 -50.70 8.63
N LYS A 190 3.05 -51.00 9.93
CA LYS A 190 4.26 -51.67 10.44
C LYS A 190 4.28 -53.12 9.98
N VAL A 191 5.30 -53.50 9.21
CA VAL A 191 5.40 -54.83 8.59
C VAL A 191 6.27 -55.77 9.42
N PHE A 192 7.45 -55.32 9.83
CA PHE A 192 8.32 -56.05 10.76
C PHE A 192 8.68 -55.14 11.91
N ASN A 193 8.78 -55.68 13.12
CA ASN A 193 9.00 -54.95 14.37
C ASN A 193 10.17 -55.60 15.13
N ASP A 194 11.15 -54.80 15.57
CA ASP A 194 12.30 -55.23 16.37
C ASP A 194 13.02 -56.49 15.86
N VAL A 195 13.35 -56.52 14.56
CA VAL A 195 14.13 -57.61 13.97
C VAL A 195 15.61 -57.41 14.31
N ALA A 196 16.28 -58.43 14.85
CA ALA A 196 17.69 -58.34 15.21
C ALA A 196 18.59 -58.04 13.99
N SER A 197 19.48 -57.07 14.14
CA SER A 197 20.52 -56.73 13.18
C SER A 197 21.50 -57.90 13.00
N LYS A 198 22.09 -58.02 11.80
CA LYS A 198 22.90 -59.19 11.43
C LYS A 198 24.29 -59.15 12.07
N ASN A 199 24.96 -58.01 11.98
CA ASN A 199 26.27 -57.74 12.57
C ASN A 199 26.19 -56.34 13.24
N PRO A 200 25.71 -56.23 14.50
CA PRO A 200 25.51 -54.94 15.17
C PRO A 200 26.80 -54.13 15.36
N ASP A 201 27.97 -54.79 15.41
CA ASP A 201 29.27 -54.11 15.53
C ASP A 201 29.70 -53.30 14.27
N LEU A 202 28.89 -53.27 13.21
CA LEU A 202 29.21 -52.58 11.96
C LEU A 202 28.53 -51.22 11.83
N GLY A 203 29.17 -50.33 11.08
CA GLY A 203 28.63 -49.03 10.69
C GLY A 203 27.36 -49.05 9.86
N LEU A 204 26.62 -47.94 9.87
CA LEU A 204 25.35 -47.76 9.15
C LEU A 204 25.40 -46.70 8.03
N GLY A 205 26.55 -46.11 7.73
CA GLY A 205 26.66 -44.94 6.84
C GLY A 205 26.42 -45.18 5.34
N SER A 206 26.23 -46.41 4.89
CA SER A 206 26.06 -46.76 3.47
C SER A 206 24.87 -47.68 3.24
N PHE A 207 24.32 -47.66 2.02
CA PHE A 207 23.28 -48.61 1.59
C PHE A 207 23.51 -49.12 0.16
N LYS A 208 22.92 -50.29 -0.14
CA LYS A 208 23.00 -50.91 -1.47
C LYS A 208 21.77 -51.75 -1.80
N PHE A 209 21.22 -51.53 -2.98
CA PHE A 209 20.26 -52.43 -3.62
C PHE A 209 20.99 -53.35 -4.61
N GLN A 210 20.71 -54.67 -4.59
CA GLN A 210 21.39 -55.62 -5.49
C GLN A 210 20.44 -56.63 -6.14
N TYR A 211 20.00 -56.31 -7.36
CA TYR A 211 19.12 -57.13 -8.19
C TYR A 211 19.88 -58.22 -8.94
N ASN A 212 20.13 -59.33 -8.25
CA ASN A 212 20.92 -60.46 -8.77
C ASN A 212 20.39 -61.07 -10.08
N SER A 213 21.29 -61.65 -10.89
CA SER A 213 20.97 -62.20 -12.22
C SER A 213 19.92 -63.30 -12.22
N PHE A 214 19.84 -64.10 -11.15
CA PHE A 214 18.90 -65.23 -11.03
C PHE A 214 17.49 -64.81 -10.59
N LEU A 215 17.25 -63.55 -10.23
CA LEU A 215 15.93 -63.08 -9.77
C LEU A 215 14.96 -62.84 -10.95
N PRO A 216 13.64 -62.87 -10.71
CA PRO A 216 12.62 -62.70 -11.75
C PRO A 216 12.76 -61.40 -12.52
N MET A 217 12.28 -61.37 -13.76
CA MET A 217 12.21 -60.15 -14.59
C MET A 217 11.05 -59.25 -14.12
N ALA A 218 11.32 -57.95 -14.02
CA ALA A 218 10.33 -56.91 -13.72
C ALA A 218 10.87 -55.52 -14.11
N THR A 219 9.97 -54.55 -14.13
CA THR A 219 10.28 -53.13 -14.07
C THR A 219 10.10 -52.64 -12.62
N MET A 220 11.06 -51.87 -12.13
CA MET A 220 11.05 -51.30 -10.78
C MET A 220 11.32 -49.82 -10.85
N ASP A 221 10.52 -49.06 -10.12
CA ASP A 221 10.67 -47.62 -9.97
C ASP A 221 11.00 -47.30 -8.51
N PHE A 222 11.98 -46.41 -8.32
CA PHE A 222 12.38 -45.89 -7.03
C PHE A 222 12.37 -44.36 -7.08
N ASP A 223 11.80 -43.73 -6.08
CA ASP A 223 11.69 -42.28 -6.01
C ASP A 223 11.67 -41.79 -4.55
N ASN A 224 11.77 -40.48 -4.32
CA ASN A 224 11.63 -39.82 -3.01
C ASN A 224 12.49 -40.46 -1.92
N PHE A 225 13.77 -40.72 -2.22
CA PHE A 225 14.70 -41.25 -1.25
C PHE A 225 14.93 -40.23 -0.13
N GLU A 226 14.88 -40.69 1.11
CA GLU A 226 15.27 -39.95 2.31
C GLU A 226 16.03 -40.90 3.25
N PHE A 227 17.33 -40.70 3.38
CA PHE A 227 18.19 -41.39 4.32
C PHE A 227 18.64 -40.39 5.38
N LYS A 228 18.27 -40.60 6.66
CA LYS A 228 18.62 -39.69 7.76
C LYS A 228 19.09 -40.40 9.02
N ASP A 229 19.91 -39.73 9.83
CA ASP A 229 20.27 -40.09 11.20
C ASP A 229 19.46 -39.25 12.19
N PHE A 230 18.72 -39.91 13.07
CA PHE A 230 17.90 -39.28 14.10
C PHE A 230 18.70 -38.68 15.25
N LEU A 231 19.97 -39.09 15.43
CA LEU A 231 20.80 -38.70 16.57
C LEU A 231 21.93 -37.74 16.20
N SER A 232 22.23 -37.55 14.91
CA SER A 232 23.17 -36.51 14.49
C SER A 232 22.52 -35.14 14.62
N ASN A 233 23.02 -34.34 15.56
CA ASN A 233 22.82 -32.89 15.50
C ASN A 233 23.41 -32.34 14.22
N PRO A 234 22.98 -31.14 13.83
CA PRO A 234 23.60 -30.44 12.76
C PRO A 234 25.11 -30.46 12.74
N VAL A 235 25.70 -30.96 11.64
CA VAL A 235 27.12 -30.79 11.37
C VAL A 235 27.36 -29.29 11.33
N SER A 236 27.83 -28.74 12.45
CA SER A 236 28.47 -27.45 12.54
C SER A 236 29.80 -27.55 11.78
N GLY A 237 29.97 -26.71 10.76
CA GLY A 237 31.15 -26.71 9.91
C GLY A 237 30.87 -26.74 8.41
N GLY A 238 29.94 -25.92 7.93
CA GLY A 238 29.96 -25.47 6.54
C GLY A 238 31.06 -24.41 6.32
N PRO A 239 31.50 -24.16 5.07
CA PRO A 239 32.32 -22.99 4.78
C PRO A 239 31.59 -21.71 5.22
N GLN A 240 32.35 -20.73 5.71
CA GLN A 240 31.90 -19.36 5.94
C GLN A 240 32.22 -18.55 4.67
N SER A 241 31.28 -18.39 3.76
CA SER A 241 31.56 -17.67 2.50
C SER A 241 31.44 -16.15 2.61
N LEU A 242 30.65 -15.64 3.55
CA LEU A 242 30.38 -14.20 3.64
C LEU A 242 31.54 -13.42 4.26
N VAL A 243 31.85 -12.30 3.62
CA VAL A 243 32.80 -11.31 4.12
C VAL A 243 31.99 -10.21 4.80
N HIS A 244 32.42 -9.80 5.98
CA HIS A 244 31.73 -8.83 6.83
C HIS A 244 32.50 -7.50 6.88
N PRO A 245 31.82 -6.33 6.95
CA PRO A 245 30.36 -6.18 6.87
C PRO A 245 29.85 -6.39 5.43
N HIS A 246 28.57 -6.75 5.29
CA HIS A 246 27.91 -6.85 3.98
C HIS A 246 26.42 -6.47 3.97
N ILE A 247 25.81 -6.15 5.12
CA ILE A 247 24.37 -5.84 5.17
C ILE A 247 24.10 -4.43 4.64
N TRP A 248 24.70 -3.41 5.25
CA TRP A 248 24.55 -2.02 4.79
C TRP A 248 25.69 -1.57 3.87
N VAL A 249 26.90 -2.04 4.12
CA VAL A 249 28.11 -1.66 3.39
C VAL A 249 29.05 -2.85 3.31
N SER A 250 29.98 -2.79 2.36
CA SER A 250 31.11 -3.70 2.24
C SER A 250 32.42 -2.97 2.48
N ASP A 251 33.52 -3.70 2.65
CA ASP A 251 34.87 -3.11 2.69
C ASP A 251 35.19 -2.25 1.45
N SER A 252 34.55 -2.51 0.32
CA SER A 252 34.73 -1.72 -0.90
C SER A 252 34.10 -0.31 -0.82
N ASP A 253 33.07 -0.13 0.01
CA ASP A 253 32.43 1.18 0.23
C ASP A 253 33.22 2.07 1.21
N LYS A 254 34.14 1.48 1.99
CA LYS A 254 34.79 2.15 3.13
C LYS A 254 35.51 3.44 2.74
N GLN A 255 36.25 3.42 1.64
CA GLN A 255 37.07 4.56 1.24
C GLN A 255 36.20 5.76 0.86
N ASP A 256 35.11 5.54 0.13
CA ASP A 256 34.19 6.61 -0.26
C ASP A 256 33.54 7.27 0.98
N ILE A 257 33.21 6.48 2.00
CA ILE A 257 32.68 7.00 3.27
C ILE A 257 33.73 7.84 4.01
N LEU A 258 34.98 7.37 4.06
CA LEU A 258 36.09 8.12 4.67
C LEU A 258 36.39 9.42 3.92
N ASP A 259 36.29 9.38 2.59
CA ASP A 259 36.46 10.55 1.74
C ASP A 259 35.33 11.57 2.01
N ASN A 260 34.09 11.11 2.16
CA ASN A 260 32.98 11.98 2.58
C ASN A 260 33.26 12.63 3.94
N ILE A 261 33.69 11.85 4.94
CA ILE A 261 34.04 12.36 6.28
C ILE A 261 35.16 13.41 6.21
N ALA A 262 36.15 13.21 5.34
CA ALA A 262 37.28 14.12 5.18
C ALA A 262 36.92 15.41 4.42
N GLN A 263 35.97 15.34 3.49
CA GLN A 263 35.68 16.42 2.55
C GLN A 263 34.45 17.26 2.90
N TYR A 264 33.45 16.69 3.59
CA TYR A 264 32.14 17.32 3.76
C TYR A 264 31.74 17.49 5.23
N ASP A 265 31.26 18.69 5.57
CA ASP A 265 30.92 19.08 6.94
C ASP A 265 29.81 18.21 7.56
N TRP A 266 28.80 17.81 6.78
CA TRP A 266 27.70 16.96 7.26
C TRP A 266 28.21 15.58 7.73
N ALA A 267 29.11 14.97 6.95
CA ALA A 267 29.66 13.64 7.23
C ALA A 267 30.67 13.71 8.39
N SER A 268 31.54 14.72 8.40
CA SER A 268 32.46 15.01 9.51
C SER A 268 31.69 15.25 10.81
N SER A 269 30.59 16.01 10.77
CA SER A 269 29.71 16.25 11.91
C SER A 269 29.11 14.95 12.44
N MET A 270 28.52 14.11 11.58
CA MET A 270 27.97 12.81 11.98
C MET A 270 29.03 11.89 12.59
N PHE A 271 30.21 11.78 11.96
CA PHE A 271 31.31 10.99 12.51
C PHE A 271 31.72 11.48 13.91
N ASN A 272 31.87 12.79 14.10
CA ASN A 272 32.21 13.38 15.40
C ASN A 272 31.09 13.16 16.43
N GLN A 273 29.81 13.19 16.02
CA GLN A 273 28.69 12.85 16.89
C GLN A 273 28.78 11.40 17.37
N LEU A 274 29.07 10.42 16.49
CA LEU A 274 29.30 9.02 16.90
C LEU A 274 30.46 8.91 17.90
N VAL A 275 31.61 9.51 17.57
CA VAL A 275 32.79 9.50 18.45
C VAL A 275 32.44 10.04 19.83
N ASN A 276 31.74 11.17 19.90
CA ASN A 276 31.36 11.81 21.16
C ASN A 276 30.39 10.97 21.99
N ARG A 277 29.39 10.34 21.33
CA ARG A 277 28.42 9.46 22.00
C ARG A 277 29.09 8.26 22.67
N GLN A 278 30.16 7.73 22.05
CA GLN A 278 30.83 6.51 22.51
C GLN A 278 32.12 6.73 23.30
N ALA A 279 32.71 7.94 23.28
CA ALA A 279 34.01 8.23 23.89
C ALA A 279 34.10 7.85 25.38
N THR A 280 33.10 8.23 26.18
CA THR A 280 33.07 7.94 27.61
C THR A 280 32.92 6.44 27.87
N LEU A 281 32.04 5.76 27.12
CA LEU A 281 31.76 4.34 27.30
C LEU A 281 32.97 3.48 26.91
N LYS A 282 33.65 3.81 25.81
CA LYS A 282 34.92 3.20 25.39
C LYS A 282 36.01 3.33 26.47
N SER A 283 36.18 4.54 27.02
CA SER A 283 37.19 4.78 28.07
C SER A 283 36.89 3.99 29.33
N ILE A 284 35.62 3.94 29.77
CA ILE A 284 35.23 3.19 30.95
C ILE A 284 35.42 1.69 30.72
N HIS A 285 34.95 1.17 29.60
CA HIS A 285 35.05 -0.25 29.24
C HIS A 285 36.51 -0.73 29.23
N SER A 286 37.41 0.04 28.63
CA SER A 286 38.85 -0.28 28.59
C SER A 286 39.48 -0.45 29.99
N SER A 287 38.92 0.23 31.00
CA SER A 287 39.40 0.15 32.40
C SER A 287 38.61 -0.83 33.27
N ASN A 288 37.33 -1.04 32.98
CA ASN A 288 36.40 -1.84 33.76
C ASN A 288 35.24 -2.34 32.86
N PRO A 289 35.45 -3.43 32.11
CA PRO A 289 34.43 -3.96 31.20
C PRO A 289 33.17 -4.39 31.97
N SER A 290 33.33 -4.97 33.16
CA SER A 290 32.24 -5.40 34.04
C SER A 290 31.23 -4.28 34.34
N PHE A 291 31.68 -3.04 34.49
CA PHE A 291 30.80 -1.90 34.71
C PHE A 291 29.82 -1.71 33.55
N ILE A 292 30.25 -1.85 32.30
CA ILE A 292 29.35 -1.72 31.15
C ILE A 292 28.45 -2.94 31.03
N ILE A 293 29.03 -4.13 31.16
CA ILE A 293 28.35 -5.40 30.89
C ILE A 293 27.28 -5.74 31.94
N SER A 294 27.53 -5.50 33.22
CA SER A 294 26.57 -5.76 34.33
C SER A 294 25.27 -4.95 34.27
N ARG A 295 25.13 -4.05 33.28
CA ARG A 295 23.91 -3.25 33.05
C ARG A 295 23.11 -3.71 31.84
N ILE A 296 23.51 -4.80 31.20
CA ILE A 296 22.67 -5.51 30.24
C ILE A 296 21.56 -6.18 31.06
N PRO A 297 20.27 -5.93 30.76
CA PRO A 297 19.18 -6.63 31.46
C PRO A 297 19.10 -8.09 31.00
N ASP A 298 18.47 -8.93 31.83
CA ASP A 298 18.03 -10.26 31.43
C ASP A 298 17.02 -10.18 30.28
N ILE A 299 16.76 -11.31 29.61
CA ILE A 299 15.67 -11.47 28.64
C ILE A 299 14.58 -12.35 29.30
N PRO A 300 13.34 -11.86 29.49
CA PRO A 300 12.84 -10.51 29.20
C PRO A 300 13.35 -9.44 30.18
N GLY A 301 13.61 -8.23 29.68
CA GLY A 301 14.08 -7.09 30.46
C GLY A 301 13.40 -5.76 30.14
N ASP A 302 14.05 -4.64 30.46
CA ASP A 302 13.56 -3.29 30.10
C ASP A 302 13.95 -2.95 28.66
N ARG A 303 12.94 -2.68 27.82
CA ARG A 303 13.12 -2.34 26.39
C ARG A 303 14.05 -1.14 26.16
N THR A 304 13.93 -0.08 26.97
CA THR A 304 14.74 1.13 26.80
C THR A 304 16.19 0.89 27.19
N VAL A 305 16.42 0.08 28.23
CA VAL A 305 17.77 -0.33 28.61
C VAL A 305 18.38 -1.23 27.54
N HIS A 306 17.65 -2.22 27.00
CA HIS A 306 18.12 -3.04 25.89
C HIS A 306 18.53 -2.19 24.68
N ARG A 307 17.64 -1.29 24.24
CA ARG A 307 17.92 -0.34 23.14
C ARG A 307 19.20 0.46 23.39
N GLY A 308 19.37 1.03 24.58
CA GLY A 308 20.58 1.81 24.90
C GLY A 308 21.87 0.99 24.84
N ARG A 309 21.84 -0.26 25.31
CA ARG A 309 22.99 -1.17 25.28
C ARG A 309 23.34 -1.60 23.86
N LEU A 310 22.33 -1.98 23.09
CA LEU A 310 22.50 -2.40 21.70
C LEU A 310 22.91 -1.24 20.79
N ASN A 311 22.41 -0.02 21.02
CA ASN A 311 22.92 1.19 20.33
C ASN A 311 24.41 1.41 20.63
N THR A 312 24.83 1.26 21.88
CA THR A 312 26.25 1.38 22.25
C THR A 312 27.10 0.38 21.46
N ALA A 313 26.65 -0.87 21.36
CA ALA A 313 27.36 -1.93 20.66
C ALA A 313 27.44 -1.67 19.15
N ALA A 314 26.30 -1.34 18.52
CA ALA A 314 26.22 -1.06 17.09
C ALA A 314 27.00 0.19 16.70
N GLU A 315 26.80 1.33 17.37
CA GLU A 315 27.54 2.57 17.08
C GLU A 315 29.06 2.40 17.28
N SER A 316 29.48 1.60 18.28
CA SER A 316 30.90 1.26 18.46
C SER A 316 31.43 0.36 17.34
N SER A 317 30.64 -0.61 16.85
CA SER A 317 31.02 -1.45 15.72
C SER A 317 31.21 -0.62 14.43
N PHE A 318 30.35 0.38 14.21
CA PHE A 318 30.49 1.31 13.08
C PHE A 318 31.77 2.15 13.18
N LEU A 319 32.08 2.66 14.39
CA LEU A 319 33.33 3.36 14.62
C LEU A 319 34.56 2.46 14.42
N TYR A 320 34.49 1.19 14.81
CA TYR A 320 35.56 0.24 14.51
C TYR A 320 35.77 0.08 13.01
N TYR A 321 34.69 -0.13 12.25
CA TYR A 321 34.78 -0.23 10.79
C TYR A 321 35.41 1.02 10.18
N LEU A 322 35.03 2.22 10.61
CA LEU A 322 35.57 3.48 10.06
C LEU A 322 37.01 3.76 10.50
N THR A 323 37.37 3.46 11.75
CA THR A 323 38.65 3.91 12.34
C THR A 323 39.72 2.83 12.44
N GLY A 324 39.33 1.55 12.43
CA GLY A 324 40.19 0.41 12.76
C GLY A 324 40.57 0.32 14.24
N ASP A 325 40.02 1.16 15.11
CA ASP A 325 40.35 1.16 16.54
C ASP A 325 39.68 0.00 17.29
N GLU A 326 40.50 -0.99 17.64
CA GLU A 326 40.06 -2.23 18.29
C GLU A 326 39.44 -2.02 19.68
N GLN A 327 39.60 -0.86 20.33
CA GLN A 327 38.90 -0.59 21.60
C GLN A 327 37.39 -0.45 21.38
N TYR A 328 36.97 0.13 20.25
CA TYR A 328 35.54 0.16 19.89
C TYR A 328 35.04 -1.25 19.54
N ALA A 329 35.85 -2.03 18.82
CA ALA A 329 35.53 -3.42 18.49
C ALA A 329 35.36 -4.26 19.75
N GLN A 330 36.26 -4.13 20.72
CA GLN A 330 36.22 -4.89 21.96
C GLN A 330 35.00 -4.52 22.83
N LEU A 331 34.66 -3.22 22.94
CA LEU A 331 33.44 -2.79 23.62
C LEU A 331 32.19 -3.41 22.97
N SER A 332 32.12 -3.35 21.65
CA SER A 332 31.02 -3.91 20.86
C SER A 332 30.92 -5.43 21.03
N ALA A 333 32.04 -6.14 20.87
CA ALA A 333 32.15 -7.59 21.02
C ALA A 333 31.76 -8.08 22.42
N ASP A 334 32.18 -7.39 23.48
CA ASP A 334 31.83 -7.76 24.85
C ASP A 334 30.33 -7.59 25.12
N ILE A 335 29.67 -6.57 24.56
CA ILE A 335 28.21 -6.41 24.67
C ILE A 335 27.49 -7.47 23.83
N LEU A 336 27.91 -7.67 22.58
CA LEU A 336 27.33 -8.64 21.66
C LEU A 336 27.37 -10.05 22.24
N TYR A 337 28.50 -10.46 22.80
CA TYR A 337 28.67 -11.79 23.39
C TYR A 337 27.61 -12.11 24.45
N GLN A 338 27.23 -11.13 25.27
CA GLN A 338 26.19 -11.31 26.29
C GLN A 338 24.81 -11.48 25.69
N TYR A 339 24.49 -10.73 24.64
CA TYR A 339 23.21 -10.89 23.94
C TYR A 339 23.12 -12.23 23.21
N VAL A 340 24.14 -12.64 22.46
CA VAL A 340 24.12 -13.94 21.76
C VAL A 340 24.05 -15.10 22.77
N LYS A 341 24.75 -14.99 23.92
CA LYS A 341 24.65 -15.97 25.00
C LYS A 341 23.23 -16.09 25.55
N MET A 342 22.56 -14.97 25.82
CA MET A 342 21.17 -14.99 26.31
C MET A 342 20.18 -15.48 25.26
N LEU A 343 20.38 -15.13 23.98
CA LEU A 343 19.47 -15.44 22.87
C LEU A 343 19.59 -16.90 22.40
N SER A 344 20.81 -17.45 22.37
CA SER A 344 21.08 -18.83 21.89
C SER A 344 20.41 -19.94 22.69
N VAL A 345 19.85 -19.64 23.86
CA VAL A 345 19.17 -20.61 24.72
C VAL A 345 17.65 -20.39 24.80
N GLN A 346 17.12 -19.44 24.04
CA GLN A 346 15.70 -19.13 24.02
C GLN A 346 14.95 -20.06 23.06
N ASP A 347 13.68 -20.30 23.34
CA ASP A 347 12.76 -20.83 22.34
C ASP A 347 12.19 -19.72 21.44
N VAL A 348 11.53 -20.09 20.35
CA VAL A 348 10.97 -19.14 19.37
C VAL A 348 9.98 -18.15 19.99
N SER A 349 9.33 -18.51 21.11
CA SER A 349 8.26 -17.73 21.76
C SER A 349 8.75 -16.75 22.81
N PHE A 350 10.05 -16.59 22.95
CA PHE A 350 10.63 -15.70 23.94
C PHE A 350 10.16 -14.25 23.77
N GLU A 351 10.04 -13.56 24.90
CA GLU A 351 9.78 -12.13 24.94
C GLU A 351 11.11 -11.41 25.19
N PHE A 352 11.49 -10.47 24.31
CA PHE A 352 12.74 -9.73 24.50
C PHE A 352 12.64 -8.76 25.69
N TYR A 353 11.43 -8.24 25.97
CA TYR A 353 11.18 -7.29 27.05
C TYR A 353 9.84 -7.55 27.75
N SER A 354 9.75 -7.11 29.01
CA SER A 354 8.61 -7.36 29.90
C SER A 354 7.38 -6.50 29.53
N SER A 355 6.63 -6.90 28.50
CA SER A 355 5.30 -6.35 28.20
C SER A 355 4.46 -7.34 27.39
N SER A 356 3.15 -7.46 27.61
CA SER A 356 2.33 -8.48 26.95
C SER A 356 1.93 -8.20 25.49
N ASN A 357 2.24 -7.03 24.93
CA ASN A 357 1.71 -6.60 23.63
C ASN A 357 2.84 -6.39 22.61
N PHE A 358 2.65 -6.94 21.40
CA PHE A 358 3.50 -6.74 20.22
C PHE A 358 4.96 -7.23 20.35
N ASN A 359 5.25 -8.24 21.19
CA ASN A 359 6.58 -8.87 21.27
C ASN A 359 7.03 -9.57 19.99
N HIS A 360 6.11 -9.93 19.08
CA HIS A 360 6.47 -10.44 17.75
C HIS A 360 6.86 -9.31 16.79
N LEU A 361 6.31 -8.10 16.97
CA LEU A 361 6.43 -7.00 16.01
C LEU A 361 7.58 -6.05 16.36
N ILE A 362 7.71 -5.69 17.64
CA ILE A 362 8.63 -4.62 18.07
C ILE A 362 10.11 -5.07 18.08
N PRO A 363 10.49 -6.22 18.66
CA PRO A 363 11.89 -6.66 18.67
C PRO A 363 12.52 -6.82 17.28
N PRO A 364 11.84 -7.38 16.25
CA PRO A 364 12.40 -7.45 14.90
C PRO A 364 12.69 -6.08 14.27
N ARG A 365 11.90 -5.06 14.59
CA ARG A 365 12.03 -3.69 14.06
C ARG A 365 13.13 -2.86 14.74
N GLU A 366 13.53 -3.27 15.95
CA GLU A 366 14.37 -2.46 16.84
C GLU A 366 15.59 -3.23 17.36
N LEU A 367 15.37 -4.36 18.02
CA LEU A 367 16.40 -5.01 18.84
C LEU A 367 17.18 -6.04 18.03
N PHE A 368 16.50 -6.87 17.24
CA PHE A 368 17.14 -7.92 16.43
C PHE A 368 18.09 -7.30 15.40
N THR A 369 17.63 -6.24 14.72
CA THR A 369 18.44 -5.50 13.75
C THR A 369 19.73 -4.98 14.38
N ARG A 370 19.71 -4.49 15.62
CA ARG A 370 20.92 -4.01 16.31
C ARG A 370 21.86 -5.13 16.70
N VAL A 371 21.35 -6.29 17.14
CA VAL A 371 22.19 -7.47 17.43
C VAL A 371 22.91 -7.90 16.16
N ALA A 372 22.17 -8.08 15.06
CA ALA A 372 22.71 -8.47 13.76
C ALA A 372 23.72 -7.44 13.22
N MET A 373 23.37 -6.16 13.19
CA MET A 373 24.28 -5.12 12.68
C MET A 373 25.55 -4.96 13.54
N THR A 374 25.45 -5.17 14.85
CA THR A 374 26.63 -5.19 15.74
C THR A 374 27.57 -6.33 15.33
N TYR A 375 27.03 -7.52 15.09
CA TYR A 375 27.79 -8.68 14.63
C TYR A 375 28.41 -8.43 13.26
N ASP A 376 27.63 -8.00 12.27
CA ASP A 376 28.09 -7.77 10.89
C ASP A 376 29.33 -6.85 10.85
N PHE A 377 29.37 -5.79 11.67
CA PHE A 377 30.49 -4.87 11.67
C PHE A 377 31.68 -5.32 12.55
N VAL A 378 31.48 -6.17 13.56
CA VAL A 378 32.53 -6.59 14.49
C VAL A 378 33.07 -8.00 14.19
N GLN A 379 32.40 -8.79 13.35
CA GLN A 379 32.82 -10.14 12.98
C GLN A 379 34.28 -10.23 12.50
N PRO A 380 34.81 -9.28 11.68
CA PRO A 380 36.21 -9.31 11.28
C PRO A 380 37.20 -9.17 12.45
N PHE A 381 36.79 -8.53 13.55
CA PHE A 381 37.57 -8.49 14.80
C PHE A 381 37.46 -9.81 15.57
N LEU A 382 36.26 -10.39 15.65
CA LEU A 382 36.00 -11.66 16.34
C LEU A 382 36.74 -12.84 15.71
N LYS A 383 36.85 -12.88 14.38
CA LYS A 383 37.51 -13.97 13.63
C LYS A 383 39.03 -14.01 13.82
N LYS A 384 39.65 -12.97 14.38
CA LYS A 384 41.06 -13.00 14.76
C LYS A 384 41.22 -14.02 15.90
N GLY A 385 41.99 -15.09 15.69
CA GLY A 385 42.17 -16.16 16.70
C GLY A 385 42.79 -15.72 18.04
N SER A 386 43.24 -14.47 18.16
CA SER A 386 43.70 -13.85 19.42
C SER A 386 42.61 -13.08 20.17
N THR A 387 41.44 -12.87 19.56
CA THR A 387 40.35 -12.09 20.15
C THR A 387 39.66 -12.89 21.24
N THR A 388 39.35 -12.21 22.34
CA THR A 388 38.57 -12.75 23.46
C THR A 388 37.49 -11.76 23.86
N VAL A 389 36.39 -12.25 24.39
CA VAL A 389 35.24 -11.47 24.87
C VAL A 389 35.08 -11.65 26.37
N TYR A 390 34.57 -10.62 27.05
CA TYR A 390 34.36 -10.65 28.49
C TYR A 390 33.05 -11.35 28.85
N ASP A 391 33.16 -12.44 29.61
CA ASP A 391 32.04 -13.22 30.13
C ASP A 391 31.75 -12.81 31.57
N ILE A 392 30.59 -12.21 31.80
CA ILE A 392 30.18 -11.70 33.11
C ILE A 392 29.99 -12.80 34.16
N ASP A 393 29.55 -13.99 33.75
CA ASP A 393 29.24 -15.08 34.67
C ASP A 393 30.50 -15.71 35.25
N SER A 394 31.54 -15.85 34.42
CA SER A 394 32.84 -16.34 34.86
C SER A 394 33.77 -15.24 35.38
N ASP A 395 33.45 -13.97 35.13
CA ASP A 395 34.32 -12.81 35.37
C ASP A 395 35.69 -12.96 34.67
N THR A 396 35.70 -13.55 33.47
CA THR A 396 36.93 -13.82 32.69
C THR A 396 36.78 -13.49 31.21
N ARG A 397 37.91 -13.48 30.49
CA ARG A 397 37.97 -13.36 29.03
C ARG A 397 37.98 -14.75 28.40
N VAL A 398 37.06 -15.01 27.48
CA VAL A 398 36.90 -16.29 26.78
C VAL A 398 36.97 -16.09 25.26
N PRO A 399 37.30 -17.12 24.45
CA PRO A 399 37.14 -17.04 23.00
C PRO A 399 35.68 -16.75 22.63
N PHE A 400 35.44 -16.04 21.53
CA PHE A 400 34.08 -15.87 21.02
C PHE A 400 33.57 -17.19 20.44
N ASP A 401 32.35 -17.55 20.79
CA ASP A 401 31.69 -18.77 20.36
C ASP A 401 30.80 -18.49 19.14
N PHE A 402 31.27 -18.91 17.96
CA PHE A 402 30.55 -18.70 16.70
C PHE A 402 29.31 -19.60 16.58
N ASP A 403 29.33 -20.80 17.17
CA ASP A 403 28.15 -21.68 17.21
C ASP A 403 27.05 -21.07 18.07
N MET A 404 27.42 -20.48 19.21
CA MET A 404 26.48 -19.74 20.06
C MET A 404 25.87 -18.55 19.32
N SER A 405 26.67 -17.80 18.55
CA SER A 405 26.14 -16.69 17.75
C SER A 405 25.23 -17.16 16.62
N GLN A 406 25.58 -18.27 15.96
CA GLN A 406 24.76 -18.91 14.92
C GLN A 406 23.37 -19.25 15.48
N GLU A 407 23.32 -19.94 16.62
CA GLU A 407 22.06 -20.31 17.28
C GLU A 407 21.23 -19.07 17.66
N ALA A 408 21.85 -18.02 18.17
CA ALA A 408 21.15 -16.77 18.49
C ALA A 408 20.50 -16.12 17.25
N PHE A 409 21.13 -16.20 16.08
CA PHE A 409 20.54 -15.69 14.83
C PHE A 409 19.43 -16.59 14.29
N GLU A 410 19.55 -17.90 14.44
CA GLU A 410 18.48 -18.87 14.12
C GLU A 410 17.23 -18.59 14.97
N VAL A 411 17.40 -18.45 16.29
CA VAL A 411 16.31 -18.10 17.22
C VAL A 411 15.61 -16.79 16.83
N MET A 412 16.36 -15.72 16.51
CA MET A 412 15.75 -14.45 16.09
C MET A 412 15.05 -14.55 14.73
N ALA A 413 15.60 -15.31 13.79
CA ALA A 413 14.97 -15.53 12.48
C ALA A 413 13.69 -16.37 12.59
N ASP A 414 13.72 -17.47 13.34
CA ASP A 414 12.55 -18.32 13.57
C ASP A 414 11.47 -17.59 14.38
N ASN A 415 11.84 -16.72 15.33
CA ASN A 415 10.87 -15.86 16.03
C ASN A 415 10.01 -15.05 15.04
N VAL A 416 10.64 -14.42 14.04
CA VAL A 416 9.92 -13.69 13.00
C VAL A 416 9.12 -14.63 12.10
N ILE A 417 9.75 -15.70 11.62
CA ILE A 417 9.13 -16.65 10.68
C ILE A 417 7.88 -17.31 11.27
N ASP A 418 7.94 -17.70 12.54
CA ASP A 418 6.90 -18.48 13.20
C ASP A 418 5.86 -17.63 13.93
N LEU A 419 6.20 -16.39 14.34
CA LEU A 419 5.32 -15.55 15.17
C LEU A 419 4.94 -14.21 14.56
N GLY A 420 5.50 -13.84 13.40
CA GLY A 420 5.23 -12.59 12.69
C GLY A 420 3.75 -12.34 12.33
N GLY A 421 3.49 -11.19 11.74
CA GLY A 421 2.17 -10.75 11.29
C GLY A 421 1.97 -10.89 9.78
N ASN A 422 0.72 -11.07 9.36
CA ASN A 422 0.31 -11.09 7.95
C ASN A 422 -1.01 -10.29 7.77
N ASN A 423 -1.38 -9.98 6.53
CA ASN A 423 -2.53 -9.17 6.12
C ASN A 423 -2.46 -7.68 6.52
N SER A 424 -1.24 -7.16 6.70
CA SER A 424 -0.91 -5.74 6.91
C SER A 424 0.54 -5.51 6.50
N ASN A 425 1.13 -4.37 6.84
CA ASN A 425 2.53 -4.02 6.66
C ASN A 425 3.50 -4.85 7.51
N HIS A 426 3.00 -5.59 8.51
CA HIS A 426 3.83 -6.33 9.47
C HIS A 426 4.92 -7.21 8.81
N PRO A 427 4.63 -8.01 7.75
CA PRO A 427 5.66 -8.80 7.09
C PRO A 427 6.86 -7.99 6.62
N VAL A 428 6.65 -6.76 6.14
CA VAL A 428 7.72 -5.88 5.68
C VAL A 428 8.46 -5.25 6.88
N LEU A 429 7.76 -4.93 7.96
CA LEU A 429 8.37 -4.32 9.16
C LEU A 429 9.24 -5.30 9.93
N GLU A 430 8.84 -6.57 9.95
CA GLU A 430 9.53 -7.62 10.69
C GLU A 430 10.70 -8.21 9.88
N LEU A 431 10.64 -8.09 8.54
CA LEU A 431 11.66 -8.60 7.62
C LEU A 431 13.10 -8.17 7.94
N PRO A 432 13.42 -6.91 8.32
CA PRO A 432 14.79 -6.54 8.69
C PRO A 432 15.34 -7.37 9.85
N GLY A 433 14.50 -7.68 10.85
CA GLY A 433 14.93 -8.48 12.00
C GLY A 433 15.31 -9.90 11.60
N ALA A 434 14.56 -10.52 10.69
CA ALA A 434 14.86 -11.84 10.16
C ALA A 434 16.02 -11.82 9.16
N LEU A 435 15.93 -10.97 8.12
CA LEU A 435 16.89 -10.91 7.02
C LEU A 435 18.29 -10.59 7.53
N TYR A 436 18.44 -9.63 8.45
CA TYR A 436 19.76 -9.29 8.99
C TYR A 436 20.32 -10.41 9.85
N SER A 437 19.47 -11.11 10.61
CA SER A 437 19.88 -12.29 11.39
C SER A 437 20.36 -13.41 10.47
N VAL A 438 19.61 -13.70 9.39
CA VAL A 438 20.02 -14.67 8.36
C VAL A 438 21.35 -14.29 7.72
N MET A 439 21.56 -13.00 7.41
CA MET A 439 22.84 -12.51 6.87
C MET A 439 24.02 -12.66 7.84
N CYS A 440 23.77 -12.76 9.15
CA CYS A 440 24.81 -13.01 10.16
C CYS A 440 25.10 -14.50 10.40
N MET A 441 24.36 -15.42 9.77
CA MET A 441 24.59 -16.86 9.90
C MET A 441 25.88 -17.28 9.16
N GLU A 442 26.78 -17.92 9.90
CA GLU A 442 28.10 -18.35 9.42
C GLU A 442 28.02 -19.60 8.54
N TYR A 443 26.99 -20.43 8.71
CA TYR A 443 26.83 -21.66 7.94
C TYR A 443 26.01 -21.46 6.67
N ASP A 444 26.68 -21.51 5.51
CA ASP A 444 26.11 -21.23 4.20
C ASP A 444 24.81 -22.01 3.91
N ALA A 445 24.80 -23.34 4.14
CA ALA A 445 23.62 -24.17 3.88
C ALA A 445 22.42 -23.81 4.78
N VAL A 446 22.69 -23.49 6.05
CA VAL A 446 21.64 -23.05 6.99
C VAL A 446 21.12 -21.69 6.55
N ARG A 447 22.03 -20.75 6.28
CA ARG A 447 21.69 -19.41 5.81
C ARG A 447 20.86 -19.44 4.54
N ASP A 448 21.22 -20.25 3.54
CA ASP A 448 20.46 -20.39 2.30
C ASP A 448 19.07 -20.98 2.55
N SER A 449 18.92 -21.94 3.47
CA SER A 449 17.61 -22.48 3.85
C SER A 449 16.71 -21.43 4.52
N TYR A 450 17.25 -20.62 5.44
CA TYR A 450 16.48 -19.54 6.06
C TYR A 450 16.16 -18.43 5.06
N PHE A 451 17.10 -18.09 4.18
CA PHE A 451 16.88 -17.09 3.13
C PHE A 451 15.76 -17.54 2.19
N ASP A 452 15.69 -18.82 1.82
CA ASP A 452 14.59 -19.36 1.02
C ASP A 452 13.24 -19.21 1.73
N LYS A 453 13.16 -19.46 3.04
CA LYS A 453 11.93 -19.20 3.81
C LYS A 453 11.51 -17.72 3.75
N LEU A 454 12.46 -16.78 3.80
CA LEU A 454 12.17 -15.35 3.70
C LEU A 454 11.84 -14.91 2.26
N LEU A 455 12.35 -15.59 1.25
CA LEU A 455 12.08 -15.30 -0.16
C LEU A 455 10.73 -15.89 -0.61
N ASN A 456 10.47 -17.15 -0.23
CA ASN A 456 9.43 -18.03 -0.75
C ASN A 456 8.44 -18.55 0.32
N GLY A 457 8.43 -17.93 1.50
CA GLY A 457 7.48 -18.27 2.56
C GLY A 457 6.02 -18.25 2.08
N ALA A 458 5.23 -19.24 2.53
CA ALA A 458 3.86 -19.42 2.08
C ALA A 458 2.97 -18.19 2.36
N ALA A 459 2.06 -17.87 1.44
CA ALA A 459 1.21 -16.67 1.51
C ALA A 459 0.36 -16.53 2.79
N ASN A 460 0.02 -17.64 3.45
CA ASN A 460 -0.77 -17.70 4.68
C ASN A 460 0.05 -17.95 5.95
N SER A 461 1.39 -17.92 5.85
CA SER A 461 2.28 -18.04 7.01
C SER A 461 2.27 -16.77 7.86
N LYS A 462 3.01 -16.81 8.98
CA LYS A 462 3.23 -15.68 9.88
C LYS A 462 4.25 -14.68 9.34
N GLN A 463 5.16 -15.13 8.48
CA GLN A 463 6.04 -14.30 7.68
C GLN A 463 5.95 -14.76 6.21
N PRO A 464 5.06 -14.20 5.39
CA PRO A 464 5.04 -14.50 3.97
C PRO A 464 6.34 -14.06 3.30
N GLY A 465 6.70 -14.72 2.19
CA GLY A 465 7.95 -14.46 1.49
C GLY A 465 8.00 -13.09 0.79
N ILE A 466 9.21 -12.61 0.48
CA ILE A 466 9.43 -11.38 -0.29
C ILE A 466 8.70 -11.40 -1.64
N ASN A 467 8.63 -12.56 -2.30
CA ASN A 467 7.87 -12.70 -3.54
C ASN A 467 6.38 -12.41 -3.34
N TRP A 468 5.79 -12.85 -2.22
CA TRP A 468 4.42 -12.49 -1.87
C TRP A 468 4.27 -10.99 -1.57
N MET A 469 5.27 -10.36 -0.93
CA MET A 469 5.23 -8.91 -0.67
C MET A 469 5.27 -8.10 -1.97
N LEU A 470 6.06 -8.51 -2.96
CA LEU A 470 6.10 -7.91 -4.30
C LEU A 470 4.71 -7.96 -4.97
N ASP A 471 4.01 -9.08 -4.84
CA ASP A 471 2.67 -9.28 -5.39
C ASP A 471 1.59 -8.45 -4.68
N ARG A 472 1.91 -7.84 -3.52
CA ARG A 472 0.96 -7.04 -2.74
C ARG A 472 0.88 -5.59 -3.18
N PHE A 473 1.93 -5.06 -3.81
CA PHE A 473 1.90 -3.71 -4.39
C PHE A 473 0.81 -3.62 -5.46
N SER A 474 0.02 -2.54 -5.43
CA SER A 474 -1.12 -2.37 -6.33
C SER A 474 -0.71 -2.49 -7.79
N GLU A 475 -1.48 -3.22 -8.59
CA GLU A 475 -1.13 -3.52 -9.99
C GLU A 475 -0.86 -2.27 -10.84
N GLU A 476 -1.68 -1.23 -10.69
CA GLU A 476 -1.57 -0.01 -11.50
C GLU A 476 -0.52 0.98 -10.97
N ASP A 477 -0.68 1.48 -9.75
CA ASP A 477 0.17 2.56 -9.23
C ASP A 477 1.44 2.03 -8.51
N ARG A 478 1.56 0.71 -8.34
CA ARG A 478 2.67 0.04 -7.67
C ARG A 478 2.97 0.63 -6.29
N LEU A 479 1.91 0.83 -5.50
CA LEU A 479 1.94 1.33 -4.12
C LEU A 479 1.52 0.24 -3.15
N TRP A 480 2.07 0.27 -1.93
CA TRP A 480 1.63 -0.61 -0.86
C TRP A 480 0.19 -0.25 -0.46
N PRO A 481 -0.77 -1.20 -0.44
CA PRO A 481 -2.20 -0.89 -0.30
C PRO A 481 -2.63 -0.70 1.16
N GLU A 482 -2.18 0.40 1.77
CA GLU A 482 -2.56 0.87 3.11
C GLU A 482 -2.80 2.38 3.14
N SER A 483 -3.19 2.94 4.29
CA SER A 483 -3.35 4.39 4.41
C SER A 483 -2.02 5.08 4.09
N THR A 484 -2.10 6.32 3.58
CA THR A 484 -0.96 7.00 2.94
C THR A 484 0.35 6.92 3.74
N GLY A 485 0.27 7.05 5.07
CA GLY A 485 1.42 6.99 5.96
C GLY A 485 2.00 5.59 6.04
N TYR A 486 1.12 4.60 6.28
CA TYR A 486 1.51 3.21 6.36
C TYR A 486 2.01 2.66 5.01
N ALA A 487 1.41 3.08 3.89
CA ALA A 487 1.89 2.74 2.57
C ALA A 487 3.31 3.28 2.33
N LYS A 488 3.55 4.55 2.67
CA LYS A 488 4.84 5.22 2.42
C LYS A 488 6.00 4.55 3.13
N PHE A 489 5.90 4.38 4.44
CA PHE A 489 7.04 3.86 5.21
C PHE A 489 7.30 2.38 4.89
N THR A 490 6.25 1.60 4.62
CA THR A 490 6.35 0.21 4.20
C THR A 490 7.07 0.11 2.86
N HIS A 491 6.66 0.94 1.89
CA HIS A 491 7.32 1.01 0.60
C HIS A 491 8.80 1.40 0.74
N ALA A 492 9.11 2.44 1.52
CA ALA A 492 10.48 2.88 1.75
C ALA A 492 11.37 1.79 2.38
N LEU A 493 10.87 1.11 3.42
CA LEU A 493 11.60 0.02 4.07
C LEU A 493 11.77 -1.17 3.12
N PHE A 494 10.75 -1.48 2.32
CA PHE A 494 10.84 -2.57 1.35
C PHE A 494 11.89 -2.31 0.27
N LEU A 495 12.02 -1.07 -0.23
CA LEU A 495 13.12 -0.70 -1.14
C LEU A 495 14.49 -0.89 -0.50
N GLN A 496 14.63 -0.55 0.79
CA GLN A 496 15.86 -0.83 1.53
C GLN A 496 16.14 -2.34 1.60
N MET A 497 15.12 -3.17 1.85
CA MET A 497 15.29 -4.62 1.92
C MET A 497 15.63 -5.21 0.54
N MET A 498 14.95 -4.77 -0.53
CA MET A 498 15.28 -5.13 -1.91
C MET A 498 16.73 -4.77 -2.26
N ASN A 499 17.21 -3.60 -1.81
CA ASN A 499 18.60 -3.20 -2.01
C ASN A 499 19.58 -4.20 -1.40
N ILE A 500 19.30 -4.65 -0.18
CA ILE A 500 20.11 -5.59 0.59
C ILE A 500 20.06 -7.00 -0.03
N VAL A 501 18.88 -7.45 -0.45
CA VAL A 501 18.69 -8.73 -1.15
C VAL A 501 19.43 -8.75 -2.49
N ASP A 502 19.36 -7.67 -3.28
CA ASP A 502 20.06 -7.56 -4.57
C ASP A 502 21.60 -7.52 -4.40
N MET A 503 22.12 -7.01 -3.27
CA MET A 503 23.56 -7.12 -2.96
C MET A 503 23.97 -8.55 -2.62
N TYR A 504 23.10 -9.29 -1.91
CA TYR A 504 23.38 -10.64 -1.46
C TYR A 504 23.22 -11.69 -2.57
N LYS A 505 22.15 -11.59 -3.36
CA LYS A 505 21.80 -12.51 -4.44
C LYS A 505 21.48 -11.70 -5.72
N PRO A 506 22.48 -11.04 -6.33
CA PRO A 506 22.27 -10.21 -7.53
C PRO A 506 21.66 -10.99 -8.69
N GLU A 507 21.84 -12.30 -8.75
CA GLU A 507 21.26 -13.19 -9.75
C GLU A 507 19.72 -13.23 -9.73
N LEU A 508 19.08 -12.83 -8.62
CA LEU A 508 17.62 -12.70 -8.55
C LEU A 508 17.10 -11.54 -9.41
N ASN A 509 17.96 -10.56 -9.71
CA ASN A 509 17.59 -9.33 -10.43
C ASN A 509 16.36 -8.64 -9.81
N ILE A 510 16.21 -8.70 -8.48
CA ILE A 510 14.98 -8.28 -7.79
C ILE A 510 14.67 -6.80 -8.01
N ILE A 511 15.70 -5.94 -8.10
CA ILE A 511 15.54 -4.53 -8.41
C ILE A 511 15.23 -4.32 -9.90
N ASP A 512 15.94 -5.00 -10.80
CA ASP A 512 15.73 -4.81 -12.25
C ASP A 512 14.33 -5.26 -12.68
N ASN A 513 13.80 -6.32 -12.04
CA ASN A 513 12.45 -6.83 -12.30
C ASN A 513 11.34 -5.96 -11.68
N ASN A 514 11.69 -5.04 -10.77
CA ASN A 514 10.73 -4.20 -10.03
C ASN A 514 11.21 -2.74 -9.97
N LYS A 515 11.77 -2.23 -11.07
CA LYS A 515 12.24 -0.83 -11.20
C LYS A 515 11.10 0.17 -10.97
N ASP A 516 9.89 -0.22 -11.31
CA ASP A 516 8.65 0.56 -11.13
C ASP A 516 8.38 0.95 -9.67
N LEU A 517 8.79 0.13 -8.68
CA LEU A 517 8.70 0.50 -7.26
C LEU A 517 9.59 1.70 -6.91
N LEU A 518 10.77 1.82 -7.53
CA LEU A 518 11.63 2.99 -7.36
C LEU A 518 11.01 4.24 -7.99
N GLU A 519 10.22 4.08 -9.04
CA GLU A 519 9.57 5.19 -9.75
C GLU A 519 8.30 5.67 -9.05
N SER A 520 7.50 4.73 -8.53
CA SER A 520 6.20 5.03 -7.92
C SER A 520 6.33 5.72 -6.56
N ILE A 521 7.42 5.49 -5.81
CA ILE A 521 7.60 6.10 -4.48
C ILE A 521 7.69 7.64 -4.52
N PHE A 522 8.02 8.23 -5.66
CA PHE A 522 8.02 9.69 -5.84
C PHE A 522 6.62 10.31 -5.74
N ILE A 523 5.54 9.52 -5.83
CA ILE A 523 4.17 10.03 -5.67
C ILE A 523 3.95 10.70 -4.31
N TYR A 524 4.69 10.31 -3.27
CA TYR A 524 4.53 10.92 -1.95
C TYR A 524 4.95 12.40 -1.91
N GLU A 525 5.82 12.87 -2.82
CA GLU A 525 6.08 14.32 -3.00
C GLU A 525 4.88 15.04 -3.62
N ASN A 526 4.07 14.32 -4.39
CA ASN A 526 2.82 14.84 -4.95
C ASN A 526 1.69 14.81 -3.90
N PHE A 527 1.77 14.03 -2.83
CA PHE A 527 0.78 14.07 -1.74
C PHE A 527 1.04 15.20 -0.72
N LEU A 528 2.02 16.06 -0.96
CA LEU A 528 2.27 17.25 -0.15
C LEU A 528 1.46 18.45 -0.65
N TYR A 529 0.72 19.07 0.27
CA TYR A 529 0.15 20.39 0.07
C TYR A 529 1.24 21.47 -0.02
N PRO A 530 0.92 22.67 -0.54
CA PRO A 530 1.90 23.75 -0.66
C PRO A 530 2.57 24.17 0.66
N ASN A 531 1.89 24.04 1.80
CA ASN A 531 2.49 24.29 3.12
C ASN A 531 3.38 23.14 3.64
N GLY A 532 3.56 22.07 2.86
CA GLY A 532 4.40 20.93 3.19
C GLY A 532 3.72 19.84 4.02
N LEU A 533 2.45 19.98 4.41
CA LEU A 533 1.69 18.92 5.07
C LEU A 533 1.21 17.87 4.06
N THR A 534 0.98 16.64 4.52
CA THR A 534 0.36 15.59 3.68
C THR A 534 -1.15 15.45 3.93
N MET A 535 -1.86 14.78 3.02
CA MET A 535 -3.27 14.43 3.17
C MET A 535 -3.49 13.48 4.36
N ALA A 536 -4.60 13.63 5.07
CA ALA A 536 -4.89 12.80 6.25
C ALA A 536 -5.82 11.63 5.92
N TYR A 537 -5.56 10.96 4.81
CA TYR A 537 -6.43 9.89 4.36
C TYR A 537 -6.13 8.55 5.07
N GLY A 538 -7.07 8.09 5.90
CA GLY A 538 -6.95 6.91 6.77
C GLY A 538 -6.20 7.18 8.07
N ASP A 539 -5.63 6.13 8.69
CA ASP A 539 -4.85 6.29 9.93
C ASP A 539 -3.48 6.94 9.66
N ILE A 540 -3.46 8.25 9.45
CA ILE A 540 -2.23 9.04 9.24
C ILE A 540 -2.36 10.44 9.85
N GLY A 541 -1.23 10.95 10.36
CA GLY A 541 -1.05 12.37 10.71
C GLY A 541 -0.41 13.18 9.57
N ARG A 542 -0.83 14.44 9.42
CA ARG A 542 -0.37 15.38 8.37
C ARG A 542 1.11 15.73 8.45
N SER A 543 1.70 15.59 9.63
CA SER A 543 3.12 15.83 9.90
C SER A 543 4.03 14.71 9.43
N PHE A 544 3.47 13.61 8.91
CA PHE A 544 4.24 12.45 8.45
C PHE A 544 4.92 12.72 7.09
N VAL A 545 5.93 13.58 7.07
CA VAL A 545 6.55 14.14 5.83
C VAL A 545 8.08 14.00 5.75
N ASP A 546 8.68 13.16 6.59
CA ASP A 546 10.11 12.80 6.47
C ASP A 546 10.31 11.91 5.24
N HIS A 547 10.80 12.50 4.14
CA HIS A 547 11.04 11.84 2.86
C HIS A 547 12.54 11.73 2.51
N ALA A 548 13.43 12.41 3.23
CA ALA A 548 14.85 12.44 2.90
C ALA A 548 15.47 11.03 2.91
N LYS A 549 15.13 10.22 3.92
CA LYS A 549 15.63 8.84 4.05
C LYS A 549 15.21 7.93 2.90
N ILE A 550 14.02 8.18 2.34
CA ILE A 550 13.50 7.46 1.18
C ILE A 550 14.42 7.72 -0.02
N PHE A 551 14.65 8.99 -0.33
CA PHE A 551 15.41 9.35 -1.53
C PHE A 551 16.92 9.10 -1.39
N ILE A 552 17.48 9.02 -0.17
CA ILE A 552 18.83 8.49 0.05
C ILE A 552 18.90 7.02 -0.39
N THR A 553 17.91 6.20 -0.03
CA THR A 553 17.86 4.78 -0.44
C THR A 553 17.67 4.64 -1.95
N VAL A 554 16.72 5.38 -2.53
CA VAL A 554 16.48 5.40 -3.98
C VAL A 554 17.75 5.80 -4.73
N LEU A 555 18.45 6.84 -4.25
CA LEU A 555 19.70 7.30 -4.85
C LEU A 555 20.81 6.25 -4.77
N LYS A 556 21.01 5.61 -3.61
CA LYS A 556 22.00 4.52 -3.45
C LYS A 556 21.73 3.37 -4.43
N ILE A 557 20.47 3.00 -4.62
CA ILE A 557 20.07 1.98 -5.61
C ILE A 557 20.34 2.47 -7.03
N ALA A 558 19.88 3.67 -7.38
CA ALA A 558 20.01 4.24 -8.71
C ALA A 558 21.48 4.38 -9.15
N ASP A 559 22.35 4.84 -8.25
CA ASP A 559 23.79 4.94 -8.49
C ASP A 559 24.42 3.56 -8.74
N ARG A 560 24.07 2.54 -7.94
CA ARG A 560 24.61 1.18 -8.13
C ARG A 560 24.14 0.54 -9.44
N LYS A 561 22.86 0.73 -9.80
CA LYS A 561 22.25 0.11 -10.98
C LYS A 561 22.43 0.94 -12.26
N GLY A 562 22.92 2.18 -12.15
CA GLY A 562 23.12 3.08 -13.28
C GLY A 562 21.84 3.70 -13.83
N TYR A 563 20.80 3.86 -13.01
CA TYR A 563 19.51 4.45 -13.40
C TYR A 563 19.57 5.99 -13.33
N THR A 564 20.06 6.60 -14.41
CA THR A 564 20.31 8.05 -14.45
C THR A 564 19.07 8.91 -14.25
N ASP A 565 17.91 8.47 -14.78
CA ASP A 565 16.62 9.14 -14.65
C ASP A 565 16.13 9.18 -13.19
N ILE A 566 16.16 8.03 -12.51
CA ILE A 566 15.78 7.92 -11.09
C ILE A 566 16.76 8.69 -10.22
N ARG A 567 18.06 8.61 -10.54
CA ARG A 567 19.12 9.35 -9.84
C ARG A 567 18.87 10.86 -9.90
N GLU A 568 18.62 11.41 -11.08
CA GLU A 568 18.37 12.85 -11.28
C GLU A 568 17.14 13.34 -10.51
N ARG A 569 16.06 12.56 -10.51
CA ARG A 569 14.86 12.85 -9.71
C ARG A 569 15.16 12.81 -8.21
N ALA A 570 15.88 11.80 -7.73
CA ALA A 570 16.23 11.64 -6.32
C ALA A 570 17.13 12.77 -5.81
N ILE A 571 18.20 13.14 -6.54
CA ILE A 571 19.10 14.22 -6.13
C ILE A 571 18.39 15.58 -6.11
N SER A 572 17.52 15.85 -7.10
CA SER A 572 16.78 17.11 -7.13
C SER A 572 15.78 17.20 -5.98
N THR A 573 15.14 16.08 -5.65
CA THR A 573 14.19 15.99 -4.53
C THR A 573 14.89 16.16 -3.18
N LEU A 574 16.02 15.46 -2.96
CA LEU A 574 16.84 15.66 -1.76
C LEU A 574 17.33 17.10 -1.63
N LYS A 575 17.80 17.70 -2.72
CA LYS A 575 18.26 19.09 -2.74
C LYS A 575 17.16 20.04 -2.27
N ARG A 576 15.95 19.89 -2.80
CA ARG A 576 14.77 20.66 -2.39
C ARG A 576 14.43 20.49 -0.91
N ILE A 577 14.46 19.24 -0.41
CA ILE A 577 14.20 18.94 1.00
C ILE A 577 15.24 19.63 1.89
N TYR A 578 16.53 19.46 1.59
CA TYR A 578 17.62 20.04 2.37
C TYR A 578 17.57 21.57 2.37
N ASP A 579 17.31 22.20 1.23
CA ASP A 579 17.22 23.66 1.16
C ASP A 579 16.07 24.21 2.00
N ARG A 580 14.92 23.52 2.03
CA ARG A 580 13.78 23.86 2.90
C ARG A 580 14.11 23.73 4.39
N GLU A 581 14.98 22.79 4.75
CA GLU A 581 15.42 22.55 6.13
C GLU A 581 16.60 23.43 6.57
N GLY A 582 17.08 24.33 5.70
CA GLY A 582 18.22 25.20 5.99
C GLY A 582 19.59 24.54 5.77
N GLY A 583 19.63 23.50 4.94
CA GLY A 583 20.82 22.73 4.57
C GLY A 583 20.80 21.32 5.16
N TYR A 584 21.72 20.48 4.69
CA TYR A 584 21.84 19.10 5.16
C TYR A 584 22.69 19.01 6.44
N ASN A 585 22.02 19.01 7.59
CA ASN A 585 22.65 18.98 8.92
C ASN A 585 22.15 17.78 9.74
N PRO A 586 22.46 16.54 9.33
CA PRO A 586 21.94 15.33 9.98
C PRO A 586 22.44 15.18 11.42
N VAL A 587 21.56 14.64 12.28
CA VAL A 587 21.82 14.39 13.71
C VAL A 587 21.76 12.89 14.00
N ILE A 588 22.62 12.43 14.90
CA ILE A 588 22.64 11.05 15.38
C ILE A 588 21.83 10.93 16.66
N GLU A 589 20.70 10.25 16.53
CA GLU A 589 19.71 10.04 17.57
C GLU A 589 19.49 8.55 17.83
N THR A 590 18.88 8.25 18.98
CA THR A 590 18.50 6.88 19.32
C THR A 590 17.09 6.62 18.82
N ASP A 591 16.97 6.04 17.61
CA ASP A 591 15.66 5.70 17.04
C ASP A 591 14.95 4.61 17.85
N ASN A 592 13.62 4.68 17.87
CA ASN A 592 12.79 3.70 18.57
C ASN A 592 12.44 2.51 17.66
N LEU A 593 11.77 2.75 16.54
CA LEU A 593 11.34 1.72 15.59
C LEU A 593 11.96 2.01 14.21
N GLU A 594 12.10 0.98 13.38
CA GLU A 594 12.77 1.04 12.07
C GLU A 594 14.14 1.70 12.19
N TRP A 595 14.98 1.13 13.06
CA TRP A 595 16.28 1.73 13.36
C TRP A 595 17.15 1.84 12.10
N GLN A 596 17.38 3.09 11.70
CA GLN A 596 18.20 3.42 10.55
C GLN A 596 19.39 4.29 10.96
N ASN A 597 19.38 5.03 12.08
CA ASN A 597 20.50 5.91 12.43
C ASN A 597 21.77 5.11 12.86
N PRO A 598 22.95 5.25 12.22
CA PRO A 598 23.40 6.38 11.40
C PRO A 598 23.60 6.04 9.91
N LEU A 599 22.69 5.30 9.29
CA LEU A 599 22.73 4.91 7.86
C LEU A 599 23.02 6.09 6.94
N GLN A 600 22.58 7.31 7.28
CA GLN A 600 22.89 8.51 6.50
C GLN A 600 24.40 8.83 6.44
N LEU A 601 25.21 8.42 7.41
CA LEU A 601 26.67 8.52 7.33
C LEU A 601 27.25 7.51 6.32
N LEU A 602 26.61 6.35 6.17
CA LEU A 602 27.06 5.25 5.33
C LEU A 602 26.57 5.37 3.88
N TRP A 603 25.33 5.83 3.67
CA TRP A 603 24.67 5.91 2.37
C TRP A 603 24.42 7.35 1.91
N GLY A 604 24.60 8.34 2.78
CA GLY A 604 24.44 9.73 2.40
C GLY A 604 25.48 10.14 1.37
N VAL A 605 25.07 11.04 0.48
CA VAL A 605 25.93 11.60 -0.54
C VAL A 605 25.95 13.12 -0.42
N ASN A 606 27.09 13.73 -0.72
CA ASN A 606 27.14 15.17 -0.85
C ASN A 606 26.50 15.60 -2.18
N LEU A 607 25.50 16.46 -2.11
CA LEU A 607 24.87 17.03 -3.29
C LEU A 607 25.68 18.24 -3.79
N ASP A 608 25.97 18.27 -5.09
CA ASP A 608 26.57 19.42 -5.74
C ASP A 608 25.65 20.65 -5.59
N PRO A 609 26.17 21.82 -5.13
CA PRO A 609 25.40 23.05 -5.05
C PRO A 609 24.75 23.50 -6.37
N GLU A 610 25.25 23.04 -7.53
CA GLU A 610 24.70 23.36 -8.85
C GLU A 610 23.50 22.48 -9.25
N ILE A 611 23.17 21.41 -8.50
CA ILE A 611 21.98 20.59 -8.75
C ILE A 611 20.71 21.42 -8.52
N SER A 612 19.74 21.28 -9.42
CA SER A 612 18.43 21.94 -9.29
C SER A 612 17.67 21.46 -8.05
N ASP A 613 17.08 22.40 -7.33
CA ASP A 613 16.16 22.21 -6.21
C ASP A 613 14.68 22.12 -6.63
N ALA A 614 14.39 21.87 -7.91
CA ALA A 614 13.02 21.74 -8.40
C ALA A 614 12.26 20.59 -7.71
N GLY A 615 12.96 19.49 -7.42
CA GLY A 615 12.41 18.26 -6.87
C GLY A 615 11.57 17.49 -7.89
N GLU A 616 10.74 16.58 -7.40
CA GLU A 616 9.81 15.83 -8.24
C GLU A 616 8.82 16.76 -8.95
N PRO A 617 8.52 16.53 -10.26
CA PRO A 617 7.49 17.23 -10.98
C PRO A 617 6.15 17.24 -10.23
N ARG A 618 5.52 18.41 -10.18
CA ARG A 618 4.24 18.65 -9.53
C ARG A 618 3.12 18.53 -10.56
N TYR A 619 2.69 17.30 -10.84
CA TYR A 619 1.62 17.03 -11.81
C TYR A 619 0.29 17.68 -11.43
N GLY A 620 -0.53 18.08 -12.42
CA GLY A 620 -1.85 18.69 -12.15
C GLY A 620 -2.83 17.70 -11.49
N THR A 621 -2.77 16.42 -11.89
CA THR A 621 -3.55 15.32 -11.33
C THR A 621 -2.64 14.13 -11.01
N VAL A 622 -2.77 13.57 -9.80
CA VAL A 622 -2.20 12.26 -9.42
C VAL A 622 -3.29 11.39 -8.77
N LYS A 623 -3.09 10.08 -8.72
CA LYS A 623 -4.06 9.16 -8.10
C LYS A 623 -3.39 8.01 -7.34
N ALA A 624 -4.16 7.37 -6.47
CA ALA A 624 -3.86 6.06 -5.90
C ALA A 624 -5.11 5.18 -5.99
N THR A 625 -5.12 4.28 -6.95
CA THR A 625 -6.29 3.48 -7.36
C THR A 625 -6.74 2.52 -6.27
N HIS A 626 -5.80 1.90 -5.53
CA HIS A 626 -6.15 1.03 -4.40
C HIS A 626 -6.97 1.74 -3.31
N ALA A 627 -6.79 3.04 -3.19
CA ALA A 627 -7.46 3.92 -2.22
C ALA A 627 -8.65 4.68 -2.84
N GLY A 628 -8.82 4.60 -4.16
CA GLY A 628 -9.72 5.47 -4.91
C GLY A 628 -9.42 6.95 -4.70
N VAL A 629 -8.17 7.33 -4.42
CA VAL A 629 -7.77 8.72 -4.18
C VAL A 629 -7.39 9.39 -5.48
N VAL A 630 -7.86 10.62 -5.67
CA VAL A 630 -7.44 11.53 -6.74
C VAL A 630 -7.09 12.86 -6.11
N MET A 631 -5.96 13.42 -6.52
CA MET A 631 -5.50 14.71 -6.03
C MET A 631 -5.26 15.64 -7.20
N GLN A 632 -5.90 16.81 -7.17
CA GLN A 632 -5.72 17.85 -8.15
C GLN A 632 -5.14 19.10 -7.53
N ARG A 633 -4.34 19.81 -8.33
CA ARG A 633 -3.74 21.09 -7.92
C ARG A 633 -3.70 22.09 -9.06
N ASN A 634 -3.68 23.35 -8.67
CA ASN A 634 -3.48 24.49 -9.54
C ASN A 634 -2.55 25.48 -8.83
N TYR A 635 -1.32 25.59 -9.33
CA TYR A 635 -0.30 26.50 -8.82
C TYR A 635 -0.15 27.67 -9.80
N SER A 636 -0.30 28.88 -9.29
CA SER A 636 -0.20 30.10 -10.12
C SER A 636 1.25 30.55 -10.29
N GLY A 637 2.18 29.99 -9.51
CA GLY A 637 3.57 30.43 -9.41
C GLY A 637 3.74 31.72 -8.60
N VAL A 638 2.66 32.23 -7.99
CA VAL A 638 2.66 33.43 -7.15
C VAL A 638 2.31 33.02 -5.73
N ASP A 639 3.33 32.82 -4.90
CA ASP A 639 3.19 32.43 -3.49
C ASP A 639 2.16 31.29 -3.31
N ASP A 640 2.46 30.11 -3.87
CA ASP A 640 1.52 28.99 -3.89
C ASP A 640 1.19 28.44 -2.49
N VAL A 641 1.95 28.80 -1.46
CA VAL A 641 1.55 28.53 -0.07
C VAL A 641 0.25 29.29 0.24
N GLU A 642 0.18 30.56 -0.13
CA GLU A 642 -1.00 31.38 0.10
C GLU A 642 -2.08 31.21 -0.98
N ASN A 643 -1.67 31.16 -2.24
CA ASN A 643 -2.58 31.25 -3.39
C ASN A 643 -2.79 29.93 -4.12
N GLY A 644 -2.04 28.88 -3.77
CA GLY A 644 -2.21 27.56 -4.36
C GLY A 644 -3.58 26.99 -4.02
N LEU A 645 -4.19 26.34 -5.00
CA LEU A 645 -5.42 25.56 -4.81
C LEU A 645 -5.08 24.10 -5.04
N MET A 646 -5.52 23.24 -4.14
CA MET A 646 -5.30 21.81 -4.18
C MET A 646 -6.40 21.10 -3.39
N TYR A 647 -6.84 19.96 -3.88
CA TYR A 647 -7.80 19.11 -3.17
C TYR A 647 -7.45 17.64 -3.39
N TYR A 648 -7.92 16.77 -2.50
CA TYR A 648 -8.11 15.35 -2.82
C TYR A 648 -9.59 14.97 -2.71
N THR A 649 -9.97 13.93 -3.43
CA THR A 649 -11.21 13.17 -3.23
C THR A 649 -10.90 11.67 -3.19
N GLY A 650 -11.61 10.88 -2.37
CA GLY A 650 -11.37 9.43 -2.27
C GLY A 650 -12.11 8.72 -1.14
N GLY A 651 -11.87 7.40 -0.95
CA GLY A 651 -12.57 6.66 0.12
C GLY A 651 -12.68 5.12 0.11
N GLY A 652 -11.86 4.39 -0.67
CA GLY A 652 -11.97 2.94 -0.83
C GLY A 652 -11.45 2.07 0.35
N THR A 653 -11.76 0.77 0.30
CA THR A 653 -11.28 -0.22 1.31
C THR A 653 -9.82 -0.59 1.15
N TYR A 654 -9.07 -0.50 2.25
CA TYR A 654 -7.77 -1.15 2.44
C TYR A 654 -7.46 -1.25 3.95
N VAL A 655 -6.26 -1.72 4.33
CA VAL A 655 -5.86 -1.84 5.74
C VAL A 655 -5.45 -0.47 6.31
N HIS A 656 -5.97 -0.11 7.49
CA HIS A 656 -5.92 1.23 8.08
C HIS A 656 -6.74 2.30 7.32
N ALA A 657 -7.69 1.88 6.46
CA ALA A 657 -8.65 2.78 5.82
C ALA A 657 -9.76 3.23 6.77
N HIS A 658 -10.43 4.33 6.45
CA HIS A 658 -11.68 4.77 7.10
C HIS A 658 -12.88 4.51 6.18
N ALA A 659 -14.08 4.42 6.75
CA ALA A 659 -15.31 4.40 5.95
C ALA A 659 -15.79 5.82 5.69
N THR A 660 -15.40 6.34 4.54
CA THR A 660 -15.43 7.77 4.19
C THR A 660 -16.52 8.14 3.16
N GLY A 661 -17.01 7.17 2.38
CA GLY A 661 -17.76 7.48 1.15
C GLY A 661 -16.88 8.21 0.14
N LEU A 662 -17.43 9.11 -0.67
CA LEU A 662 -16.62 10.02 -1.51
C LEU A 662 -16.21 11.26 -0.70
N ASP A 663 -15.15 11.14 0.09
CA ASP A 663 -14.60 12.22 0.91
C ASP A 663 -13.82 13.28 0.09
N MET A 664 -13.51 14.42 0.72
CA MET A 664 -12.77 15.53 0.13
C MET A 664 -11.96 16.30 1.19
N GLU A 665 -10.73 16.69 0.82
CA GLU A 665 -10.00 17.77 1.48
C GLU A 665 -9.81 18.97 0.56
N LEU A 666 -9.86 20.19 1.12
CA LEU A 666 -9.58 21.43 0.41
C LEU A 666 -8.40 22.18 1.03
N TYR A 667 -7.45 22.59 0.20
CA TYR A 667 -6.36 23.49 0.55
C TYR A 667 -6.58 24.91 0.03
N GLY A 668 -6.13 25.93 0.74
CA GLY A 668 -6.05 27.29 0.23
C GLY A 668 -5.81 28.30 1.34
N ALA A 669 -5.35 29.50 0.98
CA ALA A 669 -5.02 30.57 1.93
C ALA A 669 -4.01 30.14 3.02
N GLY A 670 -3.11 29.21 2.71
CA GLY A 670 -2.10 28.67 3.65
C GLY A 670 -2.52 27.41 4.44
N TYR A 671 -3.77 26.97 4.34
CA TYR A 671 -4.33 25.92 5.20
C TYR A 671 -4.89 24.75 4.40
N VAL A 672 -4.87 23.55 4.99
CA VAL A 672 -5.86 22.51 4.69
C VAL A 672 -7.17 22.96 5.32
N ILE A 673 -7.87 23.86 4.63
CA ILE A 673 -8.96 24.70 5.17
C ILE A 673 -10.30 23.96 5.28
N GLY A 674 -10.52 22.93 4.47
CA GLY A 674 -11.60 21.96 4.60
C GLY A 674 -11.01 20.57 4.82
N PRO A 675 -10.58 20.23 6.05
CA PRO A 675 -9.78 19.04 6.30
C PRO A 675 -10.64 17.78 6.51
N ASP A 676 -10.04 16.62 6.27
CA ASP A 676 -10.47 15.33 6.81
C ASP A 676 -9.98 15.17 8.26
N PHE A 677 -10.63 14.30 9.04
CA PHE A 677 -10.26 14.06 10.43
C PHE A 677 -8.84 13.47 10.62
N GLY A 678 -8.46 12.48 9.81
CA GLY A 678 -7.18 11.77 9.93
C GLY A 678 -7.08 10.74 11.06
N GLY A 679 -5.85 10.31 11.38
CA GLY A 679 -5.61 9.36 12.47
C GLY A 679 -5.87 9.95 13.86
N ALA A 680 -6.59 9.25 14.73
CA ALA A 680 -6.92 9.73 16.08
C ALA A 680 -5.66 9.88 16.96
N SER A 681 -5.37 11.10 17.45
CA SER A 681 -4.18 11.39 18.29
C SER A 681 -4.12 10.65 19.62
N ASN A 682 -5.26 10.28 20.20
CA ASN A 682 -5.34 9.46 21.41
C ASN A 682 -4.98 7.98 21.15
N GLY A 683 -4.70 7.64 19.90
CA GLY A 683 -4.23 6.33 19.50
C GLY A 683 -5.31 5.45 18.90
N TYR A 684 -4.81 4.48 18.16
CA TYR A 684 -5.55 3.41 17.54
C TYR A 684 -6.39 2.60 18.54
N GLY A 685 -7.61 2.21 18.15
CA GLY A 685 -8.50 1.36 18.95
C GLY A 685 -9.19 2.05 20.15
N THR A 686 -9.06 3.37 20.28
CA THR A 686 -9.83 4.17 21.25
C THR A 686 -11.29 4.34 20.82
N ASP A 687 -12.17 4.80 21.72
CA ASP A 687 -13.57 5.08 21.37
C ASP A 687 -13.70 6.16 20.29
N LEU A 688 -12.87 7.22 20.34
CA LEU A 688 -12.85 8.25 19.31
C LEU A 688 -12.44 7.67 17.95
N HIS A 689 -11.45 6.77 17.95
CA HIS A 689 -11.05 6.06 16.74
C HIS A 689 -12.20 5.17 16.22
N GLU A 690 -12.72 4.26 17.04
CA GLU A 690 -13.66 3.22 16.63
C GLU A 690 -15.08 3.68 16.33
N GLN A 691 -15.49 4.81 16.89
CA GLN A 691 -16.87 5.29 16.84
C GLN A 691 -17.01 6.61 16.06
N TYR A 692 -15.91 7.29 15.71
CA TYR A 692 -15.94 8.54 14.98
C TYR A 692 -14.97 8.56 13.81
N ALA A 693 -13.65 8.51 14.08
CA ALA A 693 -12.61 8.75 13.08
C ALA A 693 -12.75 7.86 11.85
N VAL A 694 -13.13 6.60 12.04
CA VAL A 694 -13.27 5.60 10.97
C VAL A 694 -14.65 5.59 10.28
N SER A 695 -15.55 6.52 10.61
CA SER A 695 -16.96 6.52 10.20
C SER A 695 -17.32 7.77 9.40
N TYR A 696 -18.32 7.68 8.52
CA TYR A 696 -18.74 8.75 7.59
C TYR A 696 -18.87 10.14 8.23
N ALA A 697 -19.27 10.23 9.50
CA ALA A 697 -19.40 11.49 10.23
C ALA A 697 -18.07 12.25 10.45
N ALA A 698 -16.92 11.61 10.31
CA ALA A 698 -15.61 12.26 10.42
C ALA A 698 -15.11 12.86 9.09
N HIS A 699 -15.88 12.69 8.01
CA HIS A 699 -15.43 12.95 6.64
C HIS A 699 -16.35 13.96 5.91
N ASN A 700 -15.83 14.60 4.86
CA ASN A 700 -16.53 15.58 4.04
C ASN A 700 -17.30 14.90 2.92
N THR A 701 -18.37 14.20 3.30
CA THR A 701 -19.08 13.23 2.43
C THR A 701 -20.61 13.40 2.50
N ILE A 702 -21.38 12.47 1.91
CA ILE A 702 -22.83 12.39 2.07
C ILE A 702 -23.22 11.18 2.92
N ILE A 703 -24.07 11.41 3.92
CA ILE A 703 -24.77 10.36 4.66
C ILE A 703 -26.21 10.27 4.20
N VAL A 704 -26.66 9.07 3.86
CA VAL A 704 -27.99 8.81 3.31
C VAL A 704 -28.89 8.22 4.38
N ASN A 705 -30.07 8.80 4.55
CA ASN A 705 -31.09 8.44 5.55
C ASN A 705 -30.60 8.40 7.00
N GLY A 706 -29.40 8.93 7.28
CA GLY A 706 -28.73 8.83 8.56
C GLY A 706 -28.20 7.44 8.90
N THR A 707 -28.02 6.56 7.92
CA THR A 707 -27.67 5.14 8.17
C THR A 707 -26.41 4.68 7.45
N SER A 708 -25.70 5.55 6.74
CA SER A 708 -24.45 5.18 6.06
C SER A 708 -23.43 4.58 7.02
N GLY A 709 -22.74 3.53 6.58
CA GLY A 709 -21.90 2.74 7.45
C GLY A 709 -20.81 1.96 6.75
N ARG A 710 -19.86 1.47 7.56
CA ARG A 710 -18.84 0.50 7.20
C ARG A 710 -19.42 -0.90 7.05
N GLY A 711 -18.91 -1.66 6.09
CA GLY A 711 -19.32 -3.04 5.82
C GLY A 711 -19.13 -4.00 7.01
N PRO A 712 -19.65 -5.24 6.89
CA PRO A 712 -19.74 -6.20 7.98
C PRO A 712 -18.36 -6.61 8.51
N LYS A 713 -18.29 -6.94 9.81
CA LYS A 713 -17.08 -7.55 10.38
C LYS A 713 -16.90 -8.95 9.76
N THR A 714 -15.79 -9.17 9.07
CA THR A 714 -15.36 -10.51 8.63
C THR A 714 -14.47 -11.15 9.71
N ASN A 715 -14.35 -12.49 9.73
CA ASN A 715 -13.52 -13.18 10.72
C ASN A 715 -12.04 -12.81 10.53
N GLY A 716 -11.46 -12.07 11.47
CA GLY A 716 -10.13 -11.48 11.37
C GLY A 716 -10.11 -9.98 11.12
N ASN A 717 -11.29 -9.36 10.89
CA ASN A 717 -11.46 -7.91 10.82
C ASN A 717 -11.41 -7.31 12.24
N VAL A 718 -10.18 -7.12 12.66
CA VAL A 718 -9.77 -6.22 13.72
C VAL A 718 -9.88 -4.80 13.17
N THR A 719 -9.91 -3.83 14.07
CA THR A 719 -10.26 -2.40 13.95
C THR A 719 -9.71 -1.60 12.72
N TRP A 720 -8.86 -2.20 11.87
CA TRP A 720 -8.11 -1.62 10.77
C TRP A 720 -8.67 -1.96 9.37
N GLN A 721 -9.71 -2.79 9.21
CA GLN A 721 -10.32 -3.04 7.89
C GLN A 721 -11.73 -2.45 7.81
N ASN A 722 -11.85 -1.21 7.33
CA ASN A 722 -13.15 -0.58 7.07
C ASN A 722 -13.53 -0.79 5.60
N ILE A 723 -14.68 -1.44 5.39
CA ILE A 723 -15.11 -1.89 4.06
C ILE A 723 -16.04 -0.83 3.44
N VAL A 724 -15.57 -0.23 2.35
CA VAL A 724 -16.24 0.62 1.36
C VAL A 724 -15.91 0.09 -0.04
N ASP A 725 -16.89 0.01 -0.93
CA ASP A 725 -16.63 -0.45 -2.29
C ASP A 725 -15.64 0.48 -3.04
N PRO A 726 -14.88 -0.03 -4.02
CA PRO A 726 -13.87 0.75 -4.72
C PRO A 726 -14.46 2.01 -5.36
N ILE A 727 -13.75 3.12 -5.21
CA ILE A 727 -14.09 4.38 -5.87
C ILE A 727 -13.32 4.47 -7.18
N VAL A 728 -14.04 4.80 -8.25
CA VAL A 728 -13.51 4.86 -9.61
C VAL A 728 -13.33 6.31 -10.04
N LEU A 729 -12.18 6.63 -10.62
CA LEU A 729 -11.98 7.89 -11.36
C LEU A 729 -12.62 7.75 -12.75
N GLU A 730 -13.74 8.42 -12.96
CA GLU A 730 -14.49 8.40 -14.22
C GLU A 730 -13.84 9.31 -15.28
N ALA A 731 -13.44 10.51 -14.87
CA ALA A 731 -12.82 11.48 -15.76
C ALA A 731 -11.98 12.48 -14.97
N SER A 732 -10.91 12.97 -15.59
CA SER A 732 -10.18 14.14 -15.10
C SER A 732 -9.53 14.89 -16.25
N GLU A 733 -9.43 16.21 -16.09
CA GLU A 733 -8.54 17.04 -16.88
C GLU A 733 -7.81 18.00 -15.91
N PRO A 734 -6.47 18.03 -15.92
CA PRO A 734 -5.60 17.16 -16.72
C PRO A 734 -5.76 15.68 -16.36
N ALA A 735 -5.47 14.82 -17.34
CA ALA A 735 -5.33 13.40 -17.07
C ALA A 735 -4.20 13.15 -16.06
N VAL A 736 -4.20 11.99 -15.41
CA VAL A 736 -3.18 11.63 -14.41
C VAL A 736 -1.78 11.75 -15.03
N TYR A 737 -0.88 12.47 -14.35
CA TYR A 737 0.50 12.75 -14.79
C TYR A 737 0.63 13.55 -16.10
N ALA A 738 -0.45 14.15 -16.61
CA ALA A 738 -0.42 14.98 -17.80
C ALA A 738 -0.42 16.48 -17.46
N GLU A 739 0.05 17.28 -18.41
CA GLU A 739 -0.07 18.74 -18.36
C GLU A 739 -1.53 19.18 -18.63
N PRO A 740 -2.00 20.26 -17.99
CA PRO A 740 -3.32 20.82 -18.25
C PRO A 740 -3.40 21.45 -19.65
N ILE A 741 -4.58 21.40 -20.27
CA ILE A 741 -4.84 22.14 -21.50
C ILE A 741 -5.16 23.62 -21.26
N ALA A 742 -5.47 23.97 -20.00
CA ALA A 742 -5.81 25.32 -19.57
C ALA A 742 -5.29 25.60 -18.16
N ASP A 743 -4.61 26.73 -17.97
CA ASP A 743 -4.06 27.12 -16.66
C ASP A 743 -5.14 27.44 -15.62
N ASN A 744 -6.36 27.74 -16.06
CA ASN A 744 -7.41 28.29 -15.19
C ASN A 744 -8.45 27.28 -14.73
N PHE A 745 -8.48 26.08 -15.33
CA PHE A 745 -9.55 25.12 -15.15
C PHE A 745 -8.98 23.73 -15.00
N SER A 746 -9.45 22.99 -14.00
CA SER A 746 -9.26 21.55 -13.90
C SER A 746 -10.49 20.93 -13.27
N PHE A 747 -10.70 19.64 -13.50
CA PHE A 747 -11.75 18.90 -12.79
C PHE A 747 -11.40 17.42 -12.66
N SER A 748 -12.02 16.77 -11.68
CA SER A 748 -12.11 15.32 -11.59
C SER A 748 -13.52 14.88 -11.19
N THR A 749 -13.99 13.79 -11.79
CA THR A 749 -15.24 13.12 -11.44
C THR A 749 -14.94 11.72 -10.94
N GLN A 750 -15.46 11.37 -9.76
CA GLN A 750 -15.38 10.03 -9.20
C GLN A 750 -16.76 9.43 -8.99
N PHE A 751 -16.84 8.10 -9.06
CA PHE A 751 -18.06 7.33 -8.84
C PHE A 751 -17.84 6.26 -7.77
N LEU A 752 -18.88 6.06 -6.96
CA LEU A 752 -18.98 5.04 -5.93
C LEU A 752 -20.29 4.27 -6.14
N ASP A 753 -20.16 2.98 -6.45
CA ASP A 753 -21.24 1.98 -6.41
C ASP A 753 -21.17 1.27 -5.05
N ASP A 754 -21.87 1.81 -4.06
CA ASP A 754 -21.79 1.36 -2.66
C ASP A 754 -22.84 0.27 -2.39
N ASN A 755 -22.46 -0.97 -2.61
CA ASN A 755 -23.28 -2.15 -2.31
C ASN A 755 -23.44 -2.36 -0.79
N GLN A 756 -22.56 -1.81 0.05
CA GLN A 756 -22.68 -1.92 1.50
C GLN A 756 -23.88 -1.11 2.01
N ASN A 757 -24.05 0.10 1.49
CA ASN A 757 -25.13 1.00 1.86
C ASN A 757 -26.30 1.03 0.85
N ASN A 758 -26.20 0.30 -0.25
CA ASN A 758 -27.16 0.26 -1.37
C ASN A 758 -27.46 1.66 -1.93
N LEU A 759 -26.41 2.35 -2.36
CA LEU A 759 -26.49 3.70 -2.92
C LEU A 759 -25.46 3.91 -4.02
N ASP A 760 -25.78 4.83 -4.93
CA ASP A 760 -24.87 5.31 -5.96
C ASP A 760 -24.51 6.77 -5.67
N GLN A 761 -23.23 7.09 -5.79
CA GLN A 761 -22.70 8.41 -5.53
C GLN A 761 -21.73 8.83 -6.63
N GLN A 762 -21.82 10.09 -7.06
CA GLN A 762 -20.89 10.67 -8.02
C GLN A 762 -20.50 12.06 -7.54
N ARG A 763 -19.20 12.33 -7.46
CA ARG A 763 -18.68 13.64 -7.05
C ARG A 763 -17.83 14.23 -8.14
N THR A 764 -18.16 15.45 -8.57
CA THR A 764 -17.35 16.23 -9.51
C THR A 764 -16.81 17.46 -8.81
N ASN A 765 -15.49 17.52 -8.69
CA ASN A 765 -14.77 18.66 -8.14
C ASN A 765 -14.04 19.38 -9.26
N SER A 766 -14.02 20.71 -9.22
CA SER A 766 -13.29 21.53 -10.17
C SER A 766 -12.57 22.68 -9.49
N ILE A 767 -11.35 22.98 -9.94
CA ILE A 767 -10.63 24.21 -9.57
C ILE A 767 -10.88 25.25 -10.67
N ILE A 768 -11.37 26.41 -10.25
CA ILE A 768 -11.60 27.56 -11.13
C ILE A 768 -10.75 28.74 -10.64
N ARG A 769 -9.65 29.00 -11.34
CA ARG A 769 -8.74 30.13 -11.08
C ARG A 769 -9.33 31.39 -11.70
N THR A 770 -9.44 32.49 -10.95
CA THR A 770 -9.96 33.78 -11.46
C THR A 770 -8.87 34.83 -11.64
N SER A 771 -7.75 34.70 -10.93
CA SER A 771 -6.51 35.46 -11.10
C SER A 771 -5.35 34.71 -10.46
N PRO A 772 -4.08 35.10 -10.64
CA PRO A 772 -2.95 34.45 -9.97
C PRO A 772 -3.08 34.34 -8.43
N THR A 773 -3.88 35.19 -7.78
CA THR A 773 -4.05 35.22 -6.32
C THR A 773 -5.46 34.88 -5.84
N THR A 774 -6.38 34.50 -6.75
CA THR A 774 -7.77 34.21 -6.40
C THR A 774 -8.33 33.07 -7.24
N GLY A 775 -9.19 32.26 -6.64
CA GLY A 775 -9.90 31.19 -7.31
C GLY A 775 -10.81 30.47 -6.31
N TYR A 776 -11.58 29.52 -6.80
CA TYR A 776 -12.54 28.78 -6.00
C TYR A 776 -12.68 27.35 -6.49
N TYR A 777 -13.23 26.49 -5.64
CA TYR A 777 -13.63 25.14 -6.00
C TYR A 777 -15.13 25.10 -6.30
N VAL A 778 -15.52 24.27 -7.25
CA VAL A 778 -16.92 23.87 -7.46
C VAL A 778 -17.04 22.40 -7.12
N ASP A 779 -17.90 22.07 -6.16
CA ASP A 779 -18.25 20.70 -5.80
C ASP A 779 -19.69 20.42 -6.21
N ILE A 780 -19.89 19.40 -7.04
CA ILE A 780 -21.19 18.90 -7.49
C ILE A 780 -21.28 17.44 -7.07
N PHE A 781 -22.07 17.18 -6.03
CA PHE A 781 -22.16 15.87 -5.40
C PHE A 781 -23.56 15.27 -5.60
N ARG A 782 -23.63 14.26 -6.46
CA ARG A 782 -24.80 13.44 -6.74
C ARG A 782 -24.90 12.25 -5.80
N SER A 783 -26.10 11.97 -5.30
CA SER A 783 -26.35 10.80 -4.46
C SER A 783 -27.78 10.29 -4.59
N ILE A 784 -27.93 8.97 -4.74
CA ILE A 784 -29.22 8.29 -4.77
C ILE A 784 -29.13 6.97 -4.00
N SER A 785 -30.13 6.68 -3.16
CA SER A 785 -30.32 5.35 -2.58
C SER A 785 -31.08 4.46 -3.55
N ASN A 786 -30.60 3.23 -3.70
CA ASN A 786 -31.24 2.17 -4.47
C ASN A 786 -32.44 1.55 -3.73
N THR A 787 -32.77 2.05 -2.53
CA THR A 787 -33.93 1.61 -1.75
C THR A 787 -34.91 2.74 -1.45
N THR A 788 -34.59 3.62 -0.50
CA THR A 788 -35.47 4.71 -0.06
C THR A 788 -34.67 6.00 0.03
N ASN A 789 -35.20 7.08 -0.53
CA ASN A 789 -34.57 8.41 -0.51
C ASN A 789 -35.35 9.32 0.45
N ASN A 790 -35.24 9.11 1.78
CA ASN A 790 -35.92 9.97 2.74
C ASN A 790 -35.23 11.34 2.80
N TYR A 791 -33.91 11.32 2.98
CA TYR A 791 -33.06 12.50 2.96
C TYR A 791 -31.59 12.13 2.78
N HIS A 792 -30.82 13.09 2.29
CA HIS A 792 -29.36 13.02 2.15
C HIS A 792 -28.78 14.22 2.90
N ASP A 793 -27.76 13.98 3.71
CA ASP A 793 -27.01 15.00 4.43
C ASP A 793 -25.64 15.14 3.79
N TYR A 794 -25.33 16.31 3.24
CA TYR A 794 -23.99 16.69 2.81
C TYR A 794 -23.22 17.29 3.98
N LEU A 795 -22.03 16.78 4.26
CA LEU A 795 -21.19 17.15 5.39
C LEU A 795 -19.96 17.94 4.92
N PHE A 796 -19.64 19.01 5.62
CA PHE A 796 -18.39 19.74 5.44
C PHE A 796 -17.82 20.23 6.77
N HIS A 797 -16.59 19.82 7.06
CA HIS A 797 -15.74 20.26 8.16
C HIS A 797 -14.90 21.43 7.66
N GLY A 798 -15.08 22.61 8.25
CA GLY A 798 -14.29 23.79 7.94
C GLY A 798 -13.44 24.24 9.12
N LEU A 799 -12.19 24.60 8.86
CA LEU A 799 -11.38 25.29 9.86
C LEU A 799 -11.95 26.68 10.10
N GLY A 800 -12.07 27.07 11.37
CA GLY A 800 -12.50 28.41 11.75
C GLY A 800 -12.85 28.51 13.22
N ASP A 801 -12.64 29.69 13.79
CA ASP A 801 -13.07 30.02 15.15
C ASP A 801 -14.59 30.27 15.20
N VAL A 802 -15.14 30.78 14.08
CA VAL A 802 -16.54 31.14 13.94
C VAL A 802 -17.01 30.76 12.55
N MET A 803 -18.19 30.16 12.46
CA MET A 803 -18.92 30.02 11.20
C MET A 803 -20.18 30.90 11.21
N GLN A 804 -20.41 31.63 10.13
CA GLN A 804 -21.62 32.43 9.92
C GLN A 804 -22.35 31.93 8.68
N MET A 805 -23.68 31.80 8.76
CA MET A 805 -24.52 31.50 7.60
C MET A 805 -25.48 32.66 7.32
N LYS A 806 -25.71 32.97 6.06
CA LYS A 806 -26.56 34.07 5.60
C LYS A 806 -27.45 33.68 4.43
N THR A 807 -28.60 34.37 4.33
CA THR A 807 -29.43 34.47 3.13
C THR A 807 -29.46 35.94 2.71
N GLY A 808 -28.88 36.23 1.54
CA GLY A 808 -28.49 37.59 1.16
C GLY A 808 -27.59 38.22 2.22
N ASP A 809 -27.90 39.45 2.65
CA ASP A 809 -27.14 40.15 3.69
C ASP A 809 -27.51 39.75 5.14
N ASN A 810 -28.58 38.96 5.31
CA ASN A 810 -29.13 38.64 6.63
C ASN A 810 -28.58 37.31 7.15
N LEU A 811 -28.30 37.25 8.46
CA LEU A 811 -27.98 35.98 9.11
C LEU A 811 -29.13 34.98 8.95
N LEU A 812 -28.80 33.74 8.58
CA LEU A 812 -29.76 32.65 8.48
C LEU A 812 -30.26 32.29 9.89
N PRO A 813 -31.58 32.34 10.16
CA PRO A 813 -32.10 31.97 11.46
C PRO A 813 -31.93 30.47 11.73
N LEU A 814 -31.25 30.13 12.83
CA LEU A 814 -31.06 28.74 13.26
C LEU A 814 -31.74 28.49 14.62
N THR A 815 -32.24 27.27 14.81
CA THR A 815 -32.88 26.82 16.04
C THR A 815 -32.12 25.62 16.63
N ASN A 816 -32.00 25.56 17.95
CA ASN A 816 -31.29 24.45 18.61
C ASN A 816 -32.00 23.11 18.32
N THR A 817 -31.26 22.16 17.77
CA THR A 817 -31.72 20.81 17.41
C THR A 817 -30.76 19.74 17.95
N PRO A 818 -30.53 19.66 19.28
CA PRO A 818 -29.48 18.82 19.86
C PRO A 818 -29.66 17.32 19.61
N ASN A 819 -30.88 16.87 19.30
CA ASN A 819 -31.19 15.45 19.07
C ASN A 819 -31.21 15.06 17.57
N ARG A 820 -30.87 15.99 16.66
CA ARG A 820 -30.98 15.75 15.20
C ARG A 820 -30.04 14.65 14.71
N TYR A 821 -28.84 14.58 15.28
CA TYR A 821 -27.75 13.69 14.88
C TYR A 821 -27.43 12.66 15.98
N GLN A 822 -28.46 12.00 16.50
CA GLN A 822 -28.38 11.05 17.63
C GLN A 822 -29.07 9.71 17.32
N ASN A 823 -29.19 9.36 16.04
CA ASN A 823 -29.90 8.17 15.56
C ASN A 823 -29.05 6.89 15.55
N ASP A 824 -27.73 7.00 15.75
CA ASP A 824 -26.79 5.89 15.91
C ASP A 824 -26.83 5.23 17.31
N VAL A 825 -27.63 5.80 18.23
CA VAL A 825 -27.73 5.37 19.62
C VAL A 825 -28.32 3.97 19.71
N GLY A 826 -27.50 3.01 20.14
CA GLY A 826 -27.87 1.60 20.25
C GLY A 826 -27.33 0.71 19.13
N ASP A 827 -26.77 1.26 18.04
CA ASP A 827 -25.92 0.49 17.11
C ASP A 827 -24.69 -0.02 17.88
N ASP A 828 -24.20 -1.22 17.57
CA ASP A 828 -23.00 -1.80 18.15
C ASP A 828 -21.73 -1.05 17.73
N ARG A 829 -21.64 -0.61 16.47
CA ARG A 829 -20.46 0.09 15.90
C ARG A 829 -20.61 1.62 15.90
N LYS A 830 -21.74 2.14 16.39
CA LYS A 830 -22.03 3.58 16.59
C LYS A 830 -22.03 4.40 15.29
N GLN A 831 -22.54 3.83 14.21
CA GLN A 831 -22.51 4.42 12.87
C GLN A 831 -23.77 5.26 12.62
N PRO A 832 -23.67 6.40 11.90
CA PRO A 832 -22.51 6.87 11.13
C PRO A 832 -21.43 7.61 11.94
N GLY A 833 -21.50 7.66 13.28
CA GLY A 833 -20.57 8.40 14.15
C GLY A 833 -21.07 9.78 14.58
N TRP A 834 -22.29 10.14 14.20
CA TRP A 834 -22.88 11.45 14.43
C TRP A 834 -23.09 11.87 15.89
N ARG A 835 -23.13 10.90 16.84
CA ARG A 835 -23.19 11.20 18.28
C ARG A 835 -22.12 12.17 18.78
N TRP A 836 -21.01 12.26 18.07
CA TRP A 836 -19.88 13.11 18.42
C TRP A 836 -20.11 14.58 18.05
N TYR A 837 -21.15 14.87 17.26
CA TYR A 837 -21.54 16.24 17.00
C TYR A 837 -22.24 16.87 18.20
N SER A 838 -21.88 18.11 18.48
CA SER A 838 -22.47 18.93 19.52
C SER A 838 -22.97 20.27 18.99
N ASP A 839 -23.73 21.00 19.80
CA ASP A 839 -24.28 22.33 19.50
C ASP A 839 -25.00 22.45 18.12
N ALA A 840 -25.70 21.38 17.71
CA ALA A 840 -26.43 21.37 16.45
C ALA A 840 -27.57 22.40 16.43
N LYS A 841 -27.54 23.31 15.45
CA LYS A 841 -28.57 24.34 15.22
C LYS A 841 -28.98 24.38 13.76
N THR A 842 -30.27 24.21 13.48
CA THR A 842 -30.80 24.02 12.13
C THR A 842 -31.75 25.14 11.71
N SER A 843 -31.67 25.54 10.45
CA SER A 843 -32.60 26.45 9.80
C SER A 843 -33.97 25.79 9.56
N ALA A 844 -34.97 26.61 9.27
CA ALA A 844 -36.15 26.11 8.55
C ALA A 844 -35.76 25.69 7.12
N LEU A 845 -36.59 24.87 6.49
CA LEU A 845 -36.47 24.55 5.07
C LEU A 845 -36.54 25.84 4.25
N THR A 846 -35.57 26.05 3.37
CA THR A 846 -35.50 27.23 2.49
C THR A 846 -35.00 26.85 1.10
N ALA A 847 -35.51 27.56 0.09
CA ALA A 847 -34.99 27.53 -1.27
C ALA A 847 -34.13 28.77 -1.59
N ASP A 848 -33.89 29.66 -0.63
CA ASP A 848 -33.03 30.81 -0.86
C ASP A 848 -31.57 30.37 -1.08
N ALA A 849 -30.81 31.20 -1.79
CA ALA A 849 -29.36 31.05 -1.83
C ALA A 849 -28.78 31.27 -0.43
N VAL A 850 -27.83 30.43 -0.04
CA VAL A 850 -27.18 30.49 1.27
C VAL A 850 -25.68 30.63 1.10
N SER A 851 -25.09 31.56 1.83
CA SER A 851 -23.64 31.68 1.95
C SER A 851 -23.21 31.33 3.38
N ALA A 852 -22.11 30.60 3.53
CA ALA A 852 -21.41 30.43 4.80
C ALA A 852 -20.03 31.07 4.75
N ARG A 853 -19.51 31.52 5.90
CA ARG A 853 -18.14 32.00 6.04
C ARG A 853 -17.51 31.44 7.30
N PHE A 854 -16.36 30.80 7.16
CA PHE A 854 -15.51 30.37 8.26
C PHE A 854 -14.42 31.41 8.46
N ASP A 855 -14.27 31.89 9.69
CA ASP A 855 -13.29 32.92 10.07
C ASP A 855 -12.13 32.27 10.82
N LEU A 856 -10.94 32.25 10.21
CA LEU A 856 -9.69 31.86 10.87
C LEU A 856 -9.07 33.11 11.50
N GLN A 857 -9.28 33.31 12.80
CA GLN A 857 -8.88 34.53 13.51
C GLN A 857 -7.38 34.60 13.81
N PHE A 858 -6.64 33.50 13.66
CA PHE A 858 -5.19 33.47 13.88
C PHE A 858 -4.46 34.52 13.03
N ASP A 859 -4.80 34.60 11.75
CA ASP A 859 -4.17 35.47 10.75
C ASP A 859 -5.18 36.14 9.79
N ASN A 860 -6.48 36.13 10.14
CA ASN A 860 -7.58 36.73 9.38
C ASN A 860 -7.73 36.16 7.97
N LYS A 861 -7.76 34.83 7.87
CA LYS A 861 -8.13 34.11 6.65
C LYS A 861 -9.58 33.66 6.73
N TYR A 862 -10.15 33.38 5.56
CA TYR A 862 -11.55 33.05 5.43
C TYR A 862 -11.76 31.93 4.41
N LEU A 863 -12.73 31.07 4.69
CA LEU A 863 -13.34 30.22 3.67
C LEU A 863 -14.77 30.71 3.43
N HIS A 864 -15.06 31.17 2.22
CA HIS A 864 -16.41 31.50 1.80
C HIS A 864 -17.03 30.29 1.12
N VAL A 865 -18.26 29.94 1.48
CA VAL A 865 -19.05 28.88 0.84
C VAL A 865 -20.30 29.51 0.27
N ASN A 866 -20.55 29.32 -1.02
CA ASN A 866 -21.77 29.79 -1.67
C ASN A 866 -22.57 28.60 -2.19
N VAL A 867 -23.87 28.57 -1.87
CA VAL A 867 -24.80 27.51 -2.27
C VAL A 867 -25.95 28.15 -3.06
N PRO A 868 -26.20 27.72 -4.31
CA PRO A 868 -27.29 28.27 -5.11
C PRO A 868 -28.67 28.02 -4.48
N GLY A 869 -29.55 29.01 -4.65
CA GLY A 869 -30.97 28.91 -4.32
C GLY A 869 -31.76 28.12 -5.38
N GLY A 870 -33.03 27.84 -5.12
CA GLY A 870 -33.97 27.15 -6.02
C GLY A 870 -34.31 25.73 -5.57
N VAL A 871 -33.44 25.08 -4.79
CA VAL A 871 -33.67 23.73 -4.24
C VAL A 871 -33.84 23.83 -2.72
N ASN A 872 -34.96 23.32 -2.23
CA ASN A 872 -35.31 23.33 -0.80
C ASN A 872 -34.34 22.48 0.03
N LYS A 873 -33.66 23.11 0.98
CA LYS A 873 -32.67 22.49 1.88
C LYS A 873 -32.84 23.01 3.31
N GLU A 874 -32.45 22.19 4.29
CA GLU A 874 -32.21 22.65 5.66
C GLU A 874 -30.70 22.77 5.87
N TYR A 875 -30.26 23.80 6.57
CA TYR A 875 -28.84 24.03 6.86
C TYR A 875 -28.61 23.92 8.36
N THR A 876 -27.58 23.18 8.76
CA THR A 876 -27.22 23.00 10.16
C THR A 876 -25.78 23.46 10.41
N SER A 877 -25.60 24.23 11.48
CA SER A 877 -24.30 24.39 12.14
C SER A 877 -24.17 23.37 13.25
N ALA A 878 -23.01 22.74 13.40
CA ALA A 878 -22.67 21.91 14.55
C ALA A 878 -21.16 22.01 14.85
N LEU A 879 -20.73 21.37 15.92
CA LEU A 879 -19.33 21.19 16.28
C LEU A 879 -18.97 19.72 16.28
N ALA A 880 -17.90 19.36 15.59
CA ALA A 880 -17.29 18.04 15.59
C ALA A 880 -16.05 18.01 16.51
N PRO A 881 -15.55 16.83 16.91
CA PRO A 881 -14.26 16.72 17.58
C PRO A 881 -13.13 17.48 16.84
N PRO A 882 -12.07 17.89 17.56
CA PRO A 882 -10.94 18.57 16.94
C PRO A 882 -10.31 17.74 15.83
N THR A 883 -10.14 18.34 14.65
CA THR A 883 -9.47 17.72 13.51
C THR A 883 -7.98 17.58 13.81
N GLN A 884 -7.37 16.45 13.44
CA GLN A 884 -6.00 16.15 13.86
C GLN A 884 -4.93 16.84 13.00
N GLU A 885 -3.86 17.30 13.65
CA GLU A 885 -2.63 17.84 13.03
C GLU A 885 -2.84 18.97 12.00
N VAL A 886 -3.93 19.72 12.12
CA VAL A 886 -4.15 20.96 11.36
C VAL A 886 -3.37 22.12 11.99
N SER A 887 -2.95 23.08 11.16
CA SER A 887 -2.02 24.15 11.57
C SER A 887 -2.59 25.12 12.61
N ASN A 888 -1.70 25.88 13.24
CA ASN A 888 -2.00 27.08 14.05
C ASN A 888 -2.95 26.86 15.25
N GLY A 889 -2.94 25.67 15.83
CA GLY A 889 -3.67 25.35 17.06
C GLY A 889 -5.14 25.01 16.87
N TYR A 890 -5.62 24.90 15.62
CA TYR A 890 -6.98 24.46 15.32
C TYR A 890 -7.21 22.98 15.67
N ASP A 891 -6.14 22.20 15.77
CA ASP A 891 -6.12 20.82 16.28
C ASP A 891 -6.52 20.67 17.75
N ASN A 892 -6.63 21.80 18.48
CA ASN A 892 -7.08 21.88 19.86
C ASN A 892 -8.50 22.46 20.00
N LYS A 893 -9.21 22.69 18.89
CA LYS A 893 -10.55 23.30 18.86
C LYS A 893 -11.53 22.38 18.17
N ASP A 894 -12.76 22.34 18.69
CA ASP A 894 -13.85 21.64 18.00
C ASP A 894 -14.03 22.21 16.57
N THR A 895 -14.21 21.32 15.62
CA THR A 895 -14.25 21.65 14.19
C THR A 895 -15.64 22.14 13.80
N GLN A 896 -15.72 23.23 13.03
CA GLN A 896 -17.00 23.80 12.60
C GLN A 896 -17.63 22.94 11.50
N MET A 897 -18.90 22.56 11.67
CA MET A 897 -19.66 21.77 10.70
C MET A 897 -20.66 22.63 9.93
N PHE A 898 -20.58 22.58 8.60
CA PHE A 898 -21.61 23.04 7.69
C PHE A 898 -22.32 21.82 7.07
N ILE A 899 -23.60 21.63 7.37
CA ILE A 899 -24.37 20.47 6.91
C ILE A 899 -25.59 20.94 6.11
N MET A 900 -25.82 20.33 4.94
CA MET A 900 -27.00 20.56 4.11
C MET A 900 -27.84 19.29 4.05
N ARG A 901 -29.10 19.36 4.51
CA ARG A 901 -30.07 18.28 4.31
C ARG A 901 -30.97 18.57 3.11
N LYS A 902 -31.02 17.63 2.17
CA LYS A 902 -32.05 17.57 1.11
C LYS A 902 -32.99 16.42 1.40
N TYR A 903 -34.29 16.62 1.23
CA TYR A 903 -35.29 15.54 1.27
C TYR A 903 -35.50 14.99 -0.14
N GLY A 904 -35.66 13.67 -0.25
CA GLY A 904 -35.58 12.99 -1.55
C GLY A 904 -34.13 12.70 -1.95
N GLU A 905 -33.96 12.25 -3.20
CA GLU A 905 -32.64 11.99 -3.79
C GLU A 905 -31.89 13.30 -4.07
N ALA A 906 -30.60 13.20 -4.40
CA ALA A 906 -29.76 14.32 -4.78
C ALA A 906 -28.96 14.00 -6.06
N TRP A 907 -29.54 13.30 -7.04
CA TRP A 907 -28.93 12.97 -8.33
C TRP A 907 -29.32 13.96 -9.43
N ASP A 908 -30.63 14.18 -9.63
CA ASP A 908 -31.14 15.14 -10.61
C ASP A 908 -31.08 16.60 -10.11
N GLU A 909 -31.11 16.77 -8.78
CA GLU A 909 -30.88 18.02 -8.07
C GLU A 909 -29.73 17.83 -7.05
N PRO A 910 -28.47 17.77 -7.51
CA PRO A 910 -27.32 17.51 -6.65
C PRO A 910 -27.05 18.63 -5.67
N PHE A 911 -26.28 18.28 -4.63
CA PHE A 911 -25.63 19.30 -3.82
C PHE A 911 -24.61 20.03 -4.68
N VAL A 912 -24.64 21.36 -4.61
CA VAL A 912 -23.67 22.23 -5.28
C VAL A 912 -23.16 23.24 -4.26
N ALA A 913 -21.85 23.25 -4.04
CA ALA A 913 -21.20 24.18 -3.13
C ALA A 913 -19.95 24.78 -3.80
N ILE A 914 -19.78 26.09 -3.66
CA ILE A 914 -18.65 26.82 -4.22
C ILE A 914 -17.79 27.31 -3.06
N TYR A 915 -16.55 26.84 -2.99
CA TYR A 915 -15.63 27.10 -1.89
C TYR A 915 -14.53 28.07 -2.32
N GLU A 916 -14.45 29.24 -1.71
CA GLU A 916 -13.44 30.26 -2.01
C GLU A 916 -12.58 30.54 -0.76
N PRO A 917 -11.38 29.93 -0.66
CA PRO A 917 -10.37 30.35 0.30
C PRO A 917 -9.89 31.77 -0.01
N SER A 918 -9.78 32.63 1.00
CA SER A 918 -9.50 34.05 0.79
C SER A 918 -8.78 34.69 1.97
N GLY A 919 -7.88 35.62 1.67
CA GLY A 919 -7.34 36.58 2.66
C GLY A 919 -8.28 37.75 2.97
N ASN A 920 -9.47 37.80 2.37
CA ASN A 920 -10.43 38.88 2.54
C ASN A 920 -11.73 38.39 3.19
N SER A 921 -12.27 39.22 4.09
CA SER A 921 -13.54 38.94 4.78
C SER A 921 -14.78 39.04 3.87
N GLN A 922 -14.62 39.54 2.64
CA GLN A 922 -15.64 39.57 1.60
C GLN A 922 -15.24 38.58 0.51
N SER A 923 -16.23 37.83 0.03
CA SER A 923 -16.06 36.90 -1.09
C SER A 923 -15.91 37.69 -2.39
N THR A 924 -15.13 37.18 -3.36
CA THR A 924 -15.19 37.74 -4.72
C THR A 924 -16.42 37.25 -5.47
N ILE A 925 -17.00 36.12 -5.05
CA ILE A 925 -18.25 35.60 -5.60
C ILE A 925 -19.41 36.47 -5.11
N SER A 926 -20.12 37.07 -6.05
CA SER A 926 -21.29 37.91 -5.78
C SER A 926 -22.61 37.14 -5.85
N SER A 927 -22.71 36.12 -6.72
CA SER A 927 -23.90 35.27 -6.80
C SER A 927 -23.62 33.91 -7.44
N THR A 928 -24.48 32.94 -7.12
CA THR A 928 -24.48 31.61 -7.71
C THR A 928 -25.91 31.17 -8.05
N GLU A 929 -26.09 30.55 -9.21
CA GLU A 929 -27.40 30.15 -9.75
C GLU A 929 -27.31 28.75 -10.37
N TYR A 930 -28.27 27.86 -10.09
CA TYR A 930 -28.35 26.57 -10.77
C TYR A 930 -28.65 26.76 -12.26
N ILE A 931 -28.04 25.91 -13.08
CA ILE A 931 -28.36 25.79 -14.51
C ILE A 931 -29.24 24.55 -14.69
N TYR A 932 -30.44 24.73 -15.22
CA TYR A 932 -31.39 23.66 -15.46
C TYR A 932 -31.50 23.32 -16.95
N ASN A 933 -31.63 22.03 -17.24
CA ASN A 933 -32.09 21.54 -18.53
C ASN A 933 -33.15 20.45 -18.29
N GLN A 934 -34.34 20.64 -18.87
CA GLN A 934 -35.47 19.69 -18.75
C GLN A 934 -35.82 19.30 -17.29
N GLY A 935 -35.66 20.22 -16.34
CA GLY A 935 -35.95 19.99 -14.92
C GLY A 935 -34.82 19.34 -14.12
N LYS A 936 -33.70 18.98 -14.75
CA LYS A 936 -32.48 18.49 -14.10
C LYS A 936 -31.47 19.61 -13.95
N VAL A 937 -30.74 19.65 -12.85
CA VAL A 937 -29.58 20.54 -12.68
C VAL A 937 -28.40 19.96 -13.45
N VAL A 938 -27.88 20.74 -14.39
CA VAL A 938 -26.77 20.36 -15.30
C VAL A 938 -25.54 21.23 -15.13
N GLY A 939 -25.54 22.10 -14.12
CA GLY A 939 -24.42 22.99 -13.83
C GLY A 939 -24.76 24.12 -12.88
N VAL A 940 -23.83 25.04 -12.75
CA VAL A 940 -23.94 26.25 -11.94
C VAL A 940 -23.31 27.44 -12.66
N LYS A 941 -23.99 28.58 -12.58
CA LYS A 941 -23.46 29.88 -12.97
C LYS A 941 -22.87 30.55 -11.73
N VAL A 942 -21.62 30.97 -11.81
CA VAL A 942 -20.91 31.69 -10.75
C VAL A 942 -20.54 33.07 -11.27
N VAL A 943 -20.95 34.11 -10.55
CA VAL A 943 -20.58 35.50 -10.86
C VAL A 943 -19.58 35.98 -9.82
N SER A 944 -18.39 36.36 -10.26
CA SER A 944 -17.34 36.93 -9.44
C SER A 944 -17.06 38.38 -9.81
N ASN A 945 -16.77 39.22 -8.81
CA ASN A 945 -16.33 40.59 -8.99
C ASN A 945 -14.92 40.77 -8.43
N LEU A 946 -13.95 40.90 -9.33
CA LEU A 946 -12.54 41.14 -8.98
C LEU A 946 -12.19 42.59 -9.30
N ASN A 947 -12.06 43.42 -8.27
CA ASN A 947 -11.67 44.83 -8.42
C ASN A 947 -12.54 45.61 -9.43
N GLY A 948 -13.85 45.33 -9.48
CA GLY A 948 -14.80 45.96 -10.40
C GLY A 948 -14.92 45.27 -11.76
N GLN A 949 -14.12 44.23 -12.03
CA GLN A 949 -14.25 43.38 -13.21
C GLN A 949 -15.19 42.22 -12.90
N GLU A 950 -16.28 42.10 -13.65
CA GLU A 950 -17.19 40.95 -13.59
C GLU A 950 -16.61 39.79 -14.41
N ILE A 951 -16.58 38.61 -13.80
CA ILE A 951 -16.26 37.32 -14.41
C ILE A 951 -17.47 36.42 -14.19
N ILE A 952 -18.01 35.83 -15.26
CA ILE A 952 -19.08 34.85 -15.17
C ILE A 952 -18.57 33.52 -15.68
N ASP A 953 -18.69 32.50 -14.84
CA ASP A 953 -18.36 31.11 -15.16
C ASP A 953 -19.65 30.29 -15.20
N TYR A 954 -19.95 29.70 -16.35
CA TYR A 954 -20.96 28.65 -16.49
C TYR A 954 -20.26 27.31 -16.42
N VAL A 955 -20.32 26.67 -15.25
CA VAL A 955 -19.70 25.37 -14.99
C VAL A 955 -20.75 24.29 -15.21
N LEU A 956 -20.57 23.49 -16.25
CA LEU A 956 -21.49 22.44 -16.68
C LEU A 956 -20.95 21.08 -16.25
N SER A 957 -21.81 20.27 -15.62
CA SER A 957 -21.48 18.91 -15.18
C SER A 957 -22.70 18.02 -15.40
N ASN A 958 -22.61 17.15 -16.39
CA ASN A 958 -23.54 16.04 -16.59
C ASN A 958 -23.05 14.80 -15.84
N ASP A 959 -23.94 13.82 -15.66
CA ASP A 959 -23.65 12.56 -14.97
C ASP A 959 -22.96 11.50 -15.84
N ASP A 960 -22.86 11.72 -17.16
CA ASP A 960 -22.23 10.82 -18.14
C ASP A 960 -21.49 11.62 -19.24
N ASP A 961 -20.56 10.97 -19.93
CA ASP A 961 -19.71 11.50 -21.01
C ASP A 961 -20.47 11.90 -22.28
N ASN A 962 -21.65 11.36 -22.53
CA ASN A 962 -22.36 11.52 -23.81
C ASN A 962 -23.70 12.27 -23.71
N VAL A 963 -23.89 13.04 -22.64
CA VAL A 963 -25.13 13.80 -22.43
C VAL A 963 -25.11 15.08 -23.25
N THR A 964 -26.10 15.25 -24.13
CA THR A 964 -26.34 16.50 -24.87
C THR A 964 -27.35 17.38 -24.14
N ILE A 965 -26.93 18.61 -23.85
CA ILE A 965 -27.79 19.67 -23.32
C ILE A 965 -27.79 20.87 -24.27
N ASN A 966 -28.95 21.51 -24.38
CA ASN A 966 -29.16 22.72 -25.18
C ASN A 966 -29.76 23.78 -24.25
N LEU A 967 -28.96 24.78 -23.92
CA LEU A 967 -29.30 25.86 -23.00
C LEU A 967 -29.56 27.12 -23.82
N THR A 968 -30.71 27.16 -24.49
CA THR A 968 -31.08 28.26 -25.41
C THR A 968 -30.98 29.64 -24.77
N ASP A 969 -31.34 29.76 -23.50
CA ASP A 969 -31.34 31.04 -22.78
C ASP A 969 -29.92 31.54 -22.43
N LEU A 970 -28.92 30.67 -22.55
CA LEU A 970 -27.51 30.98 -22.33
C LEU A 970 -26.70 30.94 -23.62
N ASP A 971 -27.32 30.65 -24.77
CA ASP A 971 -26.64 30.39 -26.04
C ASP A 971 -25.55 29.31 -25.94
N ILE A 972 -25.76 28.27 -25.11
CA ILE A 972 -24.81 27.16 -24.93
C ILE A 972 -25.40 25.85 -25.44
N ASN A 973 -24.63 25.12 -26.27
CA ASN A 973 -24.86 23.71 -26.54
C ASN A 973 -23.66 22.90 -26.06
N PHE A 974 -23.90 21.81 -25.35
CA PHE A 974 -22.84 21.00 -24.78
C PHE A 974 -23.19 19.52 -24.91
N THR A 975 -22.26 18.73 -25.43
CA THR A 975 -22.31 17.26 -25.42
C THR A 975 -21.08 16.74 -24.71
N GLY A 976 -21.22 16.27 -23.49
CA GLY A 976 -20.09 15.88 -22.66
C GLY A 976 -20.43 15.67 -21.18
N ARG A 977 -19.41 15.32 -20.38
CA ARG A 977 -19.48 15.26 -18.92
C ARG A 977 -19.21 16.61 -18.27
N PHE A 978 -18.10 17.28 -18.59
CA PHE A 978 -17.70 18.52 -17.92
C PHE A 978 -17.21 19.60 -18.89
N ALA A 979 -17.67 20.84 -18.69
CA ALA A 979 -17.27 22.01 -19.46
C ALA A 979 -17.39 23.31 -18.64
N VAL A 980 -16.61 24.32 -19.02
CA VAL A 980 -16.71 25.69 -18.48
C VAL A 980 -16.79 26.68 -19.63
N VAL A 981 -17.77 27.59 -19.57
CA VAL A 981 -17.81 28.81 -20.39
C VAL A 981 -17.55 29.99 -19.48
N ARG A 982 -16.41 30.65 -19.65
CA ARG A 982 -16.08 31.89 -18.94
C ARG A 982 -16.36 33.09 -19.81
N THR A 983 -16.96 34.14 -19.26
CA THR A 983 -17.06 35.46 -19.89
C THR A 983 -16.52 36.54 -18.97
N GLN A 984 -15.77 37.49 -19.53
CA GLN A 984 -15.24 38.66 -18.83
C GLN A 984 -15.61 39.92 -19.61
N VAL A 985 -16.62 40.65 -19.14
CA VAL A 985 -17.14 41.82 -19.84
C VAL A 985 -16.20 43.01 -19.65
N LYS A 986 -15.62 43.50 -20.74
CA LYS A 986 -14.72 44.67 -20.77
C LYS A 986 -15.41 45.84 -21.45
N THR A 987 -14.78 47.02 -21.48
CA THR A 987 -15.36 48.18 -22.18
C THR A 987 -15.39 47.92 -23.69
N GLY A 988 -16.59 47.74 -24.26
CA GLY A 988 -16.81 47.53 -25.69
C GLY A 988 -16.57 46.10 -26.21
N THR A 989 -16.06 45.18 -25.40
CA THR A 989 -15.77 43.78 -25.78
C THR A 989 -16.08 42.82 -24.63
N THR A 990 -16.12 41.52 -24.92
CA THR A 990 -16.18 40.46 -23.90
C THR A 990 -15.16 39.39 -24.23
N ASP A 991 -14.27 39.08 -23.30
CA ASP A 991 -13.37 37.93 -23.46
C ASP A 991 -14.09 36.66 -23.04
N VAL A 992 -13.88 35.59 -23.80
CA VAL A 992 -14.52 34.29 -23.63
C VAL A 992 -13.46 33.20 -23.58
N SER A 993 -13.60 32.29 -22.62
CA SER A 993 -12.87 31.02 -22.61
C SER A 993 -13.87 29.87 -22.69
N LEU A 994 -13.67 28.97 -23.64
CA LEU A 994 -14.39 27.71 -23.78
C LEU A 994 -13.45 26.59 -23.36
N TYR A 995 -13.82 25.89 -22.29
CA TYR A 995 -13.09 24.74 -21.77
C TYR A 995 -14.00 23.52 -21.80
N LEU A 996 -13.58 22.51 -22.56
CA LEU A 996 -14.19 21.19 -22.59
C LEU A 996 -13.23 20.25 -21.87
N GLY A 997 -13.56 19.86 -20.64
CA GLY A 997 -12.73 18.97 -19.84
C GLY A 997 -12.92 17.50 -20.22
N LYS A 998 -14.16 17.10 -20.49
CA LYS A 998 -14.51 15.77 -21.03
C LYS A 998 -15.83 15.82 -21.80
N GLY A 999 -15.79 15.49 -23.09
CA GLY A 999 -16.95 15.41 -23.96
C GLY A 999 -16.61 15.45 -25.45
N GLN A 1000 -17.65 15.61 -26.27
CA GLN A 1000 -17.54 15.66 -27.71
C GLN A 1000 -17.50 17.09 -28.24
N GLU A 1001 -18.35 17.97 -27.73
CA GLU A 1001 -18.52 19.32 -28.30
C GLU A 1001 -19.05 20.32 -27.27
N LEU A 1002 -18.52 21.56 -27.34
CA LEU A 1002 -19.04 22.71 -26.62
C LEU A 1002 -19.19 23.89 -27.59
N THR A 1003 -20.38 24.47 -27.64
CA THR A 1003 -20.70 25.66 -28.43
C THR A 1003 -21.20 26.75 -27.52
N PHE A 1004 -20.68 27.97 -27.70
CA PHE A 1004 -21.22 29.19 -27.10
C PHE A 1004 -21.43 30.24 -28.19
N ILE A 1005 -22.66 30.73 -28.32
CA ILE A 1005 -23.09 31.64 -29.39
C ILE A 1005 -22.86 31.00 -30.77
N ASP A 1006 -21.78 31.36 -31.46
CA ASP A 1006 -21.43 30.92 -32.80
C ASP A 1006 -20.07 30.21 -32.87
N GLN A 1007 -19.36 30.08 -31.74
CA GLN A 1007 -18.08 29.39 -31.65
C GLN A 1007 -18.27 27.99 -31.07
N THR A 1008 -17.69 27.01 -31.76
CA THR A 1008 -17.74 25.59 -31.37
C THR A 1008 -16.32 25.05 -31.23
N ILE A 1009 -16.07 24.33 -30.14
CA ILE A 1009 -14.89 23.49 -29.95
C ILE A 1009 -15.31 22.01 -29.92
N THR A 1010 -14.49 21.16 -30.52
CA THR A 1010 -14.67 19.71 -30.54
C THR A 1010 -13.55 19.07 -29.73
N GLY A 1011 -13.91 18.11 -28.87
CA GLY A 1011 -12.95 17.36 -28.07
C GLY A 1011 -11.97 16.58 -28.94
N ASP A 1012 -10.73 16.46 -28.46
CA ASP A 1012 -9.71 15.57 -29.03
C ASP A 1012 -10.01 14.08 -28.73
N THR A 1013 -9.01 13.21 -28.86
CA THR A 1013 -9.15 11.78 -28.56
C THR A 1013 -9.46 11.48 -27.10
N ASP A 1014 -9.06 12.36 -26.17
CA ASP A 1014 -9.36 12.24 -24.74
C ASP A 1014 -10.72 12.88 -24.41
N GLY A 1015 -11.31 13.62 -25.36
CA GLY A 1015 -12.55 14.35 -25.24
C GLY A 1015 -12.37 15.74 -24.63
N LYS A 1016 -11.17 16.34 -24.74
CA LYS A 1016 -10.88 17.66 -24.17
C LYS A 1016 -10.55 18.69 -25.25
N ALA A 1017 -10.83 19.97 -24.99
CA ALA A 1017 -10.51 21.08 -25.89
C ALA A 1017 -10.51 22.42 -25.14
N TYR A 1018 -9.73 23.39 -25.63
CA TYR A 1018 -9.67 24.73 -25.07
C TYR A 1018 -9.60 25.80 -26.16
N LEU A 1019 -10.34 26.90 -26.01
CA LEU A 1019 -10.29 28.06 -26.90
C LEU A 1019 -10.54 29.35 -26.13
N GLU A 1020 -9.74 30.37 -26.40
CA GLU A 1020 -9.99 31.75 -25.98
C GLU A 1020 -10.25 32.65 -27.19
N TYR A 1021 -11.21 33.54 -27.07
CA TYR A 1021 -11.51 34.57 -28.07
C TYR A 1021 -12.19 35.78 -27.44
N SER A 1022 -12.35 36.86 -28.21
CA SER A 1022 -13.07 38.05 -27.77
C SER A 1022 -14.24 38.35 -28.70
N LEU A 1023 -15.39 38.67 -28.11
CA LEU A 1023 -16.52 39.28 -28.80
C LEU A 1023 -16.25 40.79 -28.99
N ASP A 1024 -16.65 41.34 -30.13
CA ASP A 1024 -16.49 42.76 -30.47
C ASP A 1024 -17.60 43.66 -29.88
N TYR A 1025 -18.39 43.11 -28.96
CA TYR A 1025 -19.42 43.79 -28.19
C TYR A 1025 -19.42 43.33 -26.74
N GLN A 1026 -20.07 44.11 -25.88
CA GLN A 1026 -20.31 43.74 -24.49
C GLN A 1026 -21.50 42.79 -24.40
N LEU A 1027 -21.27 41.56 -23.94
CA LEU A 1027 -22.35 40.64 -23.60
C LEU A 1027 -23.18 41.24 -22.45
N SER A 1028 -24.51 41.31 -22.62
CA SER A 1028 -25.40 41.77 -21.56
C SER A 1028 -25.89 40.57 -20.75
N ASN A 1029 -25.42 40.48 -19.51
CA ASN A 1029 -25.73 39.36 -18.59
C ASN A 1029 -27.02 39.56 -17.80
N ASN A 1030 -27.72 40.68 -18.01
CA ASN A 1030 -29.04 40.87 -17.44
C ASN A 1030 -29.99 39.90 -18.13
N GLN A 1031 -30.43 38.87 -17.41
CA GLN A 1031 -31.78 38.38 -17.64
C GLN A 1031 -32.67 39.61 -17.60
N VAL A 1032 -33.28 39.94 -18.73
CA VAL A 1032 -34.40 40.85 -18.73
C VAL A 1032 -35.48 40.12 -17.94
N ASP A 1033 -35.52 40.38 -16.64
CA ASP A 1033 -36.60 39.97 -15.77
C ASP A 1033 -37.90 40.37 -16.49
N PHE A 1034 -38.68 39.38 -16.90
CA PHE A 1034 -39.90 39.57 -17.71
C PHE A 1034 -41.04 40.21 -16.90
N ASN A 1035 -40.74 40.77 -15.71
CA ASN A 1035 -41.54 41.79 -15.07
C ASN A 1035 -41.13 43.17 -15.58
N ASP A 1036 -41.45 43.46 -16.84
CA ASP A 1036 -41.26 44.81 -17.39
C ASP A 1036 -42.34 45.74 -16.78
N GLU A 1037 -42.13 46.17 -15.53
CA GLU A 1037 -42.89 47.24 -14.85
C GLU A 1037 -42.87 48.57 -15.64
N ASN A 1038 -42.12 48.64 -16.75
CA ASN A 1038 -41.95 49.82 -17.57
C ASN A 1038 -42.88 49.94 -18.77
N ILE A 1039 -43.69 48.92 -19.13
CA ILE A 1039 -44.68 49.08 -20.23
C ILE A 1039 -46.03 49.56 -19.68
N ALA A 1040 -46.15 50.88 -19.54
CA ALA A 1040 -47.38 51.55 -19.14
C ALA A 1040 -47.99 52.33 -20.32
N VAL A 1041 -49.31 52.18 -20.52
CA VAL A 1041 -50.08 52.99 -21.47
C VAL A 1041 -50.77 54.13 -20.73
N TYR A 1042 -50.48 55.37 -21.11
CA TYR A 1042 -51.08 56.55 -20.47
C TYR A 1042 -51.37 57.69 -21.46
N PRO A 1043 -52.52 58.38 -21.35
CA PRO A 1043 -53.65 58.06 -20.49
C PRO A 1043 -54.40 56.80 -20.99
N ASN A 1044 -54.95 56.03 -20.06
CA ASN A 1044 -55.80 54.87 -20.34
C ASN A 1044 -56.88 54.76 -19.25
N PRO A 1045 -58.12 55.21 -19.49
CA PRO A 1045 -58.71 55.51 -20.80
C PRO A 1045 -58.15 56.75 -21.52
N THR A 1046 -58.16 56.75 -22.86
CA THR A 1046 -57.71 57.83 -23.75
C THR A 1046 -58.89 58.43 -24.54
N SER A 1047 -58.79 59.71 -24.93
CA SER A 1047 -59.69 60.34 -25.92
C SER A 1047 -59.27 60.10 -27.37
N GLY A 1048 -58.15 59.42 -27.60
CA GLY A 1048 -57.63 59.10 -28.91
C GLY A 1048 -56.11 59.08 -28.97
N ALA A 1049 -55.38 59.92 -28.24
CA ALA A 1049 -53.91 59.88 -28.18
C ALA A 1049 -53.41 59.30 -26.85
N PHE A 1050 -52.38 58.47 -26.91
CA PHE A 1050 -51.78 57.84 -25.74
C PHE A 1050 -50.30 57.55 -25.99
N ASN A 1051 -49.55 57.46 -24.90
CA ASN A 1051 -48.15 57.14 -24.90
C ASN A 1051 -47.96 55.77 -24.30
N VAL A 1052 -46.97 55.05 -24.83
CA VAL A 1052 -46.56 53.75 -24.33
C VAL A 1052 -45.12 53.89 -23.87
N ASN A 1053 -44.88 53.70 -22.58
CA ASN A 1053 -43.52 53.60 -22.07
C ASN A 1053 -42.93 52.28 -22.58
N VAL A 1054 -41.70 52.34 -23.09
CA VAL A 1054 -40.95 51.19 -23.62
C VAL A 1054 -39.47 51.36 -23.28
N PRO A 1055 -38.67 50.27 -23.24
CA PRO A 1055 -37.25 50.37 -22.97
C PRO A 1055 -36.53 51.34 -23.92
N SER A 1056 -35.64 52.17 -23.37
CA SER A 1056 -34.89 53.20 -24.13
C SER A 1056 -33.85 52.61 -25.09
N SER A 1057 -33.58 51.31 -25.03
CA SER A 1057 -32.68 50.57 -25.92
C SER A 1057 -33.21 50.46 -27.37
N TYR A 1058 -34.51 50.61 -27.58
CA TYR A 1058 -35.10 50.58 -28.93
C TYR A 1058 -35.01 51.96 -29.60
N THR A 1059 -34.51 52.03 -30.83
CA THR A 1059 -34.53 53.27 -31.64
C THR A 1059 -35.87 53.46 -32.36
N SER A 1060 -36.53 52.36 -32.71
CA SER A 1060 -37.85 52.33 -33.34
C SER A 1060 -38.51 50.97 -33.15
N LEU A 1061 -39.85 50.96 -33.09
CA LEU A 1061 -40.61 49.78 -32.71
C LEU A 1061 -41.85 49.58 -33.60
N GLY A 1062 -42.07 48.34 -34.04
CA GLY A 1062 -43.30 47.92 -34.72
C GLY A 1062 -44.46 47.81 -33.74
N PHE A 1063 -45.67 48.15 -34.18
CA PHE A 1063 -46.88 47.99 -33.38
C PHE A 1063 -48.07 47.59 -34.24
N GLU A 1064 -49.02 46.90 -33.63
CA GLU A 1064 -50.31 46.50 -34.20
C GLU A 1064 -51.41 46.78 -33.17
N VAL A 1065 -52.56 47.29 -33.59
CA VAL A 1065 -53.71 47.55 -32.73
C VAL A 1065 -54.91 46.79 -33.26
N TYR A 1066 -55.54 46.01 -32.40
CA TYR A 1066 -56.69 45.17 -32.71
C TYR A 1066 -57.94 45.65 -31.96
N ASN A 1067 -59.12 45.48 -32.55
CA ASN A 1067 -60.39 45.64 -31.83
C ASN A 1067 -60.73 44.36 -31.03
N VAL A 1068 -61.83 44.37 -30.26
CA VAL A 1068 -62.26 43.21 -29.45
C VAL A 1068 -62.65 41.98 -30.27
N GLN A 1069 -62.91 42.13 -31.56
CA GLN A 1069 -63.16 41.03 -32.49
C GLN A 1069 -61.85 40.46 -33.10
N GLY A 1070 -60.68 40.95 -32.69
CA GLY A 1070 -59.38 40.54 -33.21
C GLY A 1070 -59.06 41.09 -34.61
N GLN A 1071 -59.81 42.08 -35.10
CA GLN A 1071 -59.54 42.70 -36.39
C GLN A 1071 -58.48 43.78 -36.25
N LEU A 1072 -57.50 43.80 -37.16
CA LEU A 1072 -56.44 44.81 -37.20
C LEU A 1072 -57.04 46.19 -37.54
N VAL A 1073 -56.87 47.14 -36.64
CA VAL A 1073 -57.34 48.53 -36.74
C VAL A 1073 -56.24 49.44 -37.26
N LYS A 1074 -55.00 49.23 -36.80
CA LYS A 1074 -53.84 50.07 -37.15
C LYS A 1074 -52.55 49.29 -36.95
N SER A 1075 -51.57 49.46 -37.82
CA SER A 1075 -50.21 48.98 -37.61
C SER A 1075 -49.18 49.98 -38.14
N GLY A 1076 -47.93 49.83 -37.74
CA GLY A 1076 -46.84 50.63 -38.27
C GLY A 1076 -45.58 50.52 -37.43
N LYS A 1077 -44.59 51.35 -37.74
CA LYS A 1077 -43.34 51.47 -36.98
C LYS A 1077 -43.19 52.90 -36.46
N LYS A 1078 -42.83 53.07 -35.19
CA LYS A 1078 -42.66 54.38 -34.56
C LYS A 1078 -41.30 54.52 -33.91
N ARG A 1079 -40.71 55.71 -34.02
CA ARG A 1079 -39.49 56.06 -33.29
C ARG A 1079 -39.79 56.09 -31.80
N VAL A 1080 -38.85 55.59 -31.00
CA VAL A 1080 -38.88 55.74 -29.56
C VAL A 1080 -38.17 57.04 -29.20
N GLU A 1081 -38.85 57.91 -28.47
CA GLU A 1081 -38.32 59.20 -28.02
C GLU A 1081 -38.34 59.24 -26.49
N ASN A 1082 -37.16 59.26 -25.86
CA ASN A 1082 -37.01 59.25 -24.41
C ASN A 1082 -37.80 58.11 -23.71
N GLY A 1083 -37.70 56.89 -24.25
CA GLY A 1083 -38.39 55.71 -23.71
C GLY A 1083 -39.91 55.71 -23.93
N LYS A 1084 -40.42 56.49 -24.89
CA LYS A 1084 -41.86 56.58 -25.17
C LYS A 1084 -42.17 56.43 -26.64
N VAL A 1085 -43.30 55.78 -26.92
CA VAL A 1085 -43.91 55.69 -28.24
C VAL A 1085 -45.27 56.38 -28.19
N ASN A 1086 -45.44 57.42 -29.01
CA ASN A 1086 -46.70 58.17 -29.08
C ASN A 1086 -47.60 57.56 -30.17
N LEU A 1087 -48.78 57.08 -29.79
CA LEU A 1087 -49.77 56.45 -30.67
C LEU A 1087 -51.11 57.17 -30.59
N ASN A 1088 -51.95 56.97 -31.61
CA ASN A 1088 -53.31 57.48 -31.60
C ASN A 1088 -54.29 56.60 -32.36
N LEU A 1089 -55.55 56.69 -31.94
CA LEU A 1089 -56.74 56.03 -32.45
C LEU A 1089 -57.85 57.05 -32.73
N PHE A 1090 -57.52 58.29 -33.14
CA PHE A 1090 -58.51 59.34 -33.37
C PHE A 1090 -59.62 58.90 -34.34
N ASP A 1091 -59.24 58.20 -35.41
CA ASP A 1091 -60.15 57.70 -36.45
C ASP A 1091 -60.89 56.40 -36.09
N SER A 1092 -60.62 55.84 -34.90
CA SER A 1092 -61.27 54.60 -34.43
C SER A 1092 -62.50 54.93 -33.55
N PRO A 1093 -63.58 54.12 -33.55
CA PRO A 1093 -64.70 54.31 -32.63
C PRO A 1093 -64.30 54.18 -31.15
N ASN A 1094 -65.14 54.66 -30.23
CA ASN A 1094 -64.94 54.47 -28.80
C ASN A 1094 -65.11 52.98 -28.46
N GLY A 1095 -64.26 52.44 -27.59
CA GLY A 1095 -64.22 51.01 -27.32
C GLY A 1095 -62.89 50.52 -26.73
N ILE A 1096 -62.78 49.19 -26.59
CA ILE A 1096 -61.56 48.51 -26.11
C ILE A 1096 -60.73 48.06 -27.31
N PHE A 1097 -59.43 48.31 -27.23
CA PHE A 1097 -58.44 47.90 -28.21
C PHE A 1097 -57.30 47.13 -27.53
N PHE A 1098 -56.60 46.29 -28.28
CA PHE A 1098 -55.42 45.56 -27.84
C PHE A 1098 -54.24 45.99 -28.70
N LEU A 1099 -53.24 46.61 -28.08
CA LEU A 1099 -51.97 46.96 -28.68
C LEU A 1099 -51.01 45.79 -28.54
N LYS A 1100 -50.38 45.40 -29.64
CA LYS A 1100 -49.22 44.51 -29.68
C LYS A 1100 -48.00 45.34 -30.07
N LEU A 1101 -46.91 45.17 -29.35
CA LEU A 1101 -45.62 45.79 -29.60
C LEU A 1101 -44.64 44.71 -30.08
N ASP A 1102 -44.02 44.93 -31.24
CA ASP A 1102 -43.04 44.02 -31.85
C ASP A 1102 -41.66 44.24 -31.21
N LEU A 1103 -41.54 43.82 -29.96
CA LEU A 1103 -40.28 43.66 -29.22
C LEU A 1103 -39.70 42.26 -29.51
N ASN A 1104 -38.49 41.96 -29.02
CA ASN A 1104 -37.89 40.62 -29.12
C ASN A 1104 -38.85 39.50 -28.63
N LYS A 1105 -39.69 39.82 -27.65
CA LYS A 1105 -40.89 39.06 -27.28
C LYS A 1105 -42.12 39.99 -27.41
N PRO A 1106 -43.13 39.67 -28.24
CA PRO A 1106 -44.27 40.56 -28.43
C PRO A 1106 -45.03 40.82 -27.12
N VAL A 1107 -45.24 42.10 -26.78
CA VAL A 1107 -45.98 42.52 -25.57
C VAL A 1107 -47.36 43.04 -25.98
N TYR A 1108 -48.37 42.73 -25.16
CA TYR A 1108 -49.75 43.16 -25.38
C TYR A 1108 -50.23 44.09 -24.27
N ALA A 1109 -50.87 45.20 -24.64
CA ALA A 1109 -51.47 46.15 -23.72
C ALA A 1109 -52.93 46.46 -24.09
N LYS A 1110 -53.80 46.51 -23.08
CA LYS A 1110 -55.21 46.90 -23.28
C LYS A 1110 -55.33 48.42 -23.31
N ILE A 1111 -56.07 48.96 -24.28
CA ILE A 1111 -56.37 50.39 -24.41
C ILE A 1111 -57.88 50.58 -24.37
N ILE A 1112 -58.35 51.56 -23.59
CA ILE A 1112 -59.76 51.96 -23.53
C ILE A 1112 -59.85 53.35 -24.15
N LYS A 1113 -60.58 53.49 -25.26
CA LYS A 1113 -60.89 54.80 -25.87
C LYS A 1113 -62.31 55.23 -25.47
N ASN A 1114 -62.41 56.37 -24.80
CA ASN A 1114 -63.68 56.94 -24.32
C ASN A 1114 -64.39 57.82 -25.34
#